data_AF-A0A8T0ECD1-F1
#
_entry.id   AF-A0A8T0ECD1-F1
#
_cell.length_a   1.000
_cell.length_b   1.000
_cell.length_c   1.000
_cell.angle_alpha   90.00
_cell.angle_beta   90.00
_cell.angle_gamma   90.00
#
_symmetry.space_group_name_H-M   'P 1'
#
loop_
_entity.id
_entity.type
_entity.pdbx_description
1 polymer ?
#
loop_
_entity_poly.entity_id
_entity_poly.type
_entity_poly.pdbx_seq_one_letter_code
_entity_poly.pdbx_strand_id
1 'polypeptide(L)'
;MPLQSPVIRDLSLWNSRVSNSVWEIYTPDKNSLYWSILISYLIPSVHSKNPVDFAKRLKNLKDDSLESQSLMGKLENFNPFKKKHAFHFGDNMAVVMQKFKKRINQRTNFRPSGVNVDDLKLAAASEMLNCFIEVYRLDSTGIQKKETFSPRAQSIVSSSNLSTIIIFYHPETQLKNRVKDTFGFGMVFEIAQPLREKALTFILRKDNFLKENNIKIQQVVRNSENFLISLLKSDVKDAILRIYKSPYILAKLQNAGYNTNPLVKGNEGLSAFYFSMQLMDTQYLNILYSYVSNNFFKPGESCRKPNEEILKKLSDLKCAFETDFGNSTAFSLLPPFVVQRYTEILKFNKYQTKVAKIMKDNQQNNIEDTILAIFKEYTDYFLYPSDAHNEFENYLKFSYYYESLDSYTCLLLFDSLLLVKRKAYSDLVEPLFLMMMSNNYFPQKLHNHDSGTLLGCKGCAHRAIPFKYRTNFFKVLKKVLNKIETGPEGAIASPVDMILRSIQSIPKDEFLLERLKTSLKTAINVEVNDTKNVLTIFRTLQVLGEVIATSTNENFVSGFLLSAHIPYDLELALMDIRNDISHYKANVIQGRLNLETRIGLFQKIQDELKLIYQTLEPVFSCQQFKMKEYIIQSASPLFYVSNEELKNIAVDRETWSKTNRDQFKSYTVNVFRLFERVLKKSFPKMNDPKKYFQRIKRLQDGAKALNFVFSFKVKFVDPMTIQHLIDAGDELQNIITSLEKSEPTDQDIAKLQGNFLKYKSLLKQVFNLDVNDANSELKCENLIHLKENLRDFNVFEKAENLKIRKIILDFLEPSFQATMKLETALRNSQTLPDLDQVLDQTYLPNKKRKKIKVTFLSEPTQNLKILEDFSYNSKDKALGKEHETTQKLVEMLAKEEYKKVLLQLSSTFEKSLENKFLKLVNQKIEFLIKKINLIENILIDEEDDIRDLVKWGRSDEIKDYNKFLMRQRYVMELDVKSSLEMLLFDCMNIMDKRKDLVDIYTKMDNMFAGVDLRNILSHGNILIDTLGTLLDPDDLPSEIIIKMLELIDDKKALKALSDLWIKKKPMTTEELERLIKNQNECQNPNDVINCPRWKSYAVFLPTRQ
;
A
#
# COMPACT_ATOMS: atom_id res chain seq x y z
N MET A 1 -12.57 -9.62 24.15
CA MET A 1 -12.10 -8.25 23.86
C MET A 1 -10.59 -8.22 23.75
N PRO A 2 -9.99 -7.21 23.08
CA PRO A 2 -8.55 -6.98 23.20
C PRO A 2 -8.21 -6.71 24.68
N LEU A 3 -7.12 -7.31 25.17
CA LEU A 3 -6.65 -7.08 26.55
C LEU A 3 -6.25 -5.61 26.69
N GLN A 4 -6.55 -4.99 27.83
CA GLN A 4 -6.07 -3.65 28.13
C GLN A 4 -4.53 -3.64 28.21
N SER A 5 -3.93 -2.50 27.89
CA SER A 5 -2.47 -2.34 27.93
C SER A 5 -1.94 -2.48 29.36
N PRO A 6 -0.68 -2.92 29.55
CA PRO A 6 -0.02 -2.87 30.84
C PRO A 6 -0.05 -1.47 31.47
N VAL A 7 -0.33 -1.37 32.76
CA VAL A 7 -0.42 -0.09 33.50
C VAL A 7 0.48 -0.14 34.74
N ILE A 8 1.20 0.94 35.05
CA ILE A 8 1.93 1.07 36.31
C ILE A 8 0.95 1.45 37.42
N ARG A 9 1.00 0.72 38.54
CA ARG A 9 0.22 1.01 39.76
C ARG A 9 1.17 1.38 40.89
N ASP A 10 0.88 2.51 41.54
CA ASP A 10 1.53 2.91 42.79
C ASP A 10 0.84 2.21 43.96
N LEU A 11 1.61 1.44 44.72
CA LEU A 11 1.20 0.67 45.88
C LEU A 11 1.80 1.22 47.19
N SER A 12 2.54 2.34 47.13
CA SER A 12 3.25 2.92 48.28
C SER A 12 2.33 3.19 49.48
N LEU A 13 1.10 3.67 49.23
CA LEU A 13 0.09 3.94 50.25
C LEU A 13 -0.51 2.68 50.89
N TRP A 14 -0.22 1.49 50.37
CA TRP A 14 -0.87 0.23 50.74
C TRP A 14 0.08 -0.80 51.39
N ASN A 15 1.31 -0.38 51.72
CA ASN A 15 2.33 -1.21 52.37
C ASN A 15 2.46 -2.61 51.72
N SER A 16 2.67 -2.66 50.40
CA SER A 16 2.87 -3.93 49.70
C SER A 16 4.09 -4.68 50.22
N ARG A 17 3.98 -6.00 50.38
CA ARG A 17 5.10 -6.88 50.78
C ARG A 17 6.14 -7.08 49.67
N VAL A 18 5.89 -6.57 48.47
CA VAL A 18 6.70 -6.87 47.27
C VAL A 18 7.40 -5.62 46.73
N SER A 19 6.66 -4.56 46.40
CA SER A 19 7.23 -3.32 45.86
C SER A 19 6.24 -2.16 45.99
N ASN A 20 6.76 -0.93 46.05
CA ASN A 20 5.98 0.30 46.04
C ASN A 20 5.35 0.60 44.67
N SER A 21 5.85 0.01 43.58
CA SER A 21 5.31 0.19 42.23
C SER A 21 5.34 -1.11 41.44
N VAL A 22 4.22 -1.46 40.80
CA VAL A 22 4.03 -2.75 40.13
C VAL A 22 3.30 -2.54 38.81
N TRP A 23 3.71 -3.27 37.78
CA TRP A 23 2.99 -3.32 36.52
C TRP A 23 1.80 -4.27 36.61
N GLU A 24 0.60 -3.74 36.39
CA GLU A 24 -0.61 -4.52 36.18
C GLU A 24 -0.65 -5.07 34.75
N ILE A 25 -0.77 -6.39 34.64
CA ILE A 25 -0.96 -7.11 33.37
C ILE A 25 -2.36 -7.74 33.36
N TYR A 26 -3.16 -7.37 32.36
CA TYR A 26 -4.53 -7.87 32.20
C TYR A 26 -4.54 -9.31 31.69
N THR A 27 -5.54 -10.09 32.13
CA THR A 27 -5.77 -11.47 31.67
C THR A 27 -7.12 -11.61 30.97
N PRO A 28 -7.34 -12.66 30.14
CA PRO A 28 -8.61 -12.84 29.44
C PRO A 28 -9.79 -13.00 30.40
N ASP A 29 -10.94 -12.38 30.08
CA ASP A 29 -12.16 -12.40 30.89
C ASP A 29 -12.55 -13.82 31.35
N LYS A 30 -12.38 -14.80 30.46
CA LYS A 30 -12.65 -16.20 30.77
C LYS A 30 -11.52 -16.79 31.61
N ASN A 31 -11.84 -17.16 32.85
CA ASN A 31 -10.91 -17.73 33.83
C ASN A 31 -9.80 -16.74 34.28
N SER A 32 -10.06 -15.43 34.21
CA SER A 32 -9.11 -14.36 34.56
C SER A 32 -8.44 -14.55 35.93
N LEU A 33 -9.20 -14.90 36.97
CA LEU A 33 -8.67 -15.20 38.31
C LEU A 33 -7.59 -16.30 38.28
N TYR A 34 -7.88 -17.42 37.62
CA TYR A 34 -6.98 -18.56 37.56
C TYR A 34 -5.70 -18.24 36.78
N TRP A 35 -5.84 -17.51 35.67
CA TRP A 35 -4.70 -17.04 34.88
C TRP A 35 -3.81 -16.10 35.70
N SER A 36 -4.43 -15.16 36.43
CA SER A 36 -3.71 -14.18 37.25
C SER A 36 -2.86 -14.85 38.33
N ILE A 37 -3.44 -15.82 39.05
CA ILE A 37 -2.71 -16.60 40.08
C ILE A 37 -1.59 -17.43 39.44
N LEU A 38 -1.92 -18.22 38.42
CA LEU A 38 -0.99 -19.18 37.81
C LEU A 38 0.24 -18.48 37.21
N ILE A 39 0.03 -17.35 36.53
CA ILE A 39 1.11 -16.62 35.87
C ILE A 39 1.98 -15.90 36.91
N SER A 40 1.36 -15.18 37.86
CA SER A 40 2.08 -14.47 38.91
C SER A 40 2.94 -15.43 39.76
N TYR A 41 2.45 -16.65 39.99
CA TYR A 41 3.18 -17.66 40.77
C TYR A 41 4.38 -18.26 40.02
N LEU A 42 4.30 -18.46 38.70
CA LEU A 42 5.36 -19.12 37.92
C LEU A 42 6.47 -18.15 37.45
N ILE A 43 6.11 -16.93 37.04
CA ILE A 43 7.05 -15.96 36.42
C ILE A 43 8.33 -15.74 37.23
N PRO A 44 8.32 -15.54 38.57
CA PRO A 44 9.53 -15.30 39.33
C PRO A 44 10.58 -16.43 39.23
N SER A 45 10.13 -17.69 39.21
CA SER A 45 11.02 -18.86 39.10
C SER A 45 11.67 -19.02 37.72
N VAL A 46 11.00 -18.50 36.67
CA VAL A 46 11.49 -18.49 35.30
C VAL A 46 12.57 -17.42 35.14
N HIS A 47 12.32 -16.20 35.61
CA HIS A 47 13.28 -15.09 35.48
C HIS A 47 14.52 -15.25 36.36
N SER A 48 14.40 -15.93 37.50
CA SER A 48 15.54 -16.33 38.32
C SER A 48 16.34 -17.51 37.74
N LYS A 49 15.90 -18.06 36.59
CA LYS A 49 16.50 -19.23 35.92
C LYS A 49 16.70 -20.42 36.86
N ASN A 50 15.74 -20.66 37.75
CA ASN A 50 15.79 -21.76 38.71
C ASN A 50 14.87 -22.91 38.29
N PRO A 51 15.35 -23.90 37.51
CA PRO A 51 14.52 -24.98 37.00
C PRO A 51 13.96 -25.89 38.09
N VAL A 52 14.64 -25.99 39.24
CA VAL A 52 14.19 -26.79 40.39
C VAL A 52 12.99 -26.12 41.06
N ASP A 53 13.07 -24.81 41.31
CA ASP A 53 11.94 -24.04 41.86
C ASP A 53 10.76 -24.01 40.89
N PHE A 54 11.03 -23.84 39.59
CA PHE A 54 9.98 -23.88 38.56
C PHE A 54 9.25 -25.24 38.54
N ALA A 55 10.00 -26.36 38.55
CA ALA A 55 9.42 -27.70 38.58
C ALA A 55 8.58 -27.92 39.84
N LYS A 56 9.05 -27.45 41.00
CA LYS A 56 8.32 -27.50 42.28
C LYS A 56 7.00 -26.72 42.21
N ARG A 57 7.04 -25.47 41.76
CA ARG A 57 5.85 -24.61 41.61
C ARG A 57 4.86 -25.21 40.61
N LEU A 58 5.35 -25.75 39.50
CA LEU A 58 4.52 -26.40 38.49
C LEU A 58 3.85 -27.67 39.01
N LYS A 59 4.54 -28.47 39.85
CA LYS A 59 3.96 -29.63 40.53
C LYS A 59 2.81 -29.21 41.44
N ASN A 60 2.97 -28.13 42.22
CA ASN A 60 1.91 -27.59 43.08
C ASN A 60 0.64 -27.20 42.30
N LEU A 61 0.75 -26.82 41.03
CA LEU A 61 -0.39 -26.46 40.19
C LEU A 61 -1.15 -27.68 39.62
N LYS A 62 -0.47 -28.82 39.35
CA LYS A 62 -1.04 -29.90 38.52
C LYS A 62 -0.82 -31.35 38.98
N ASP A 63 -0.07 -31.59 40.05
CA ASP A 63 0.32 -32.90 40.65
C ASP A 63 1.12 -33.89 39.78
N ASP A 64 1.04 -33.84 38.44
CA ASP A 64 1.74 -34.77 37.54
C ASP A 64 3.09 -34.23 36.98
N SER A 65 4.01 -35.15 36.61
CA SER A 65 5.31 -34.85 35.96
C SER A 65 5.18 -34.62 34.44
N LEU A 66 4.57 -33.50 34.02
CA LEU A 66 4.72 -33.03 32.64
C LEU A 66 6.14 -32.45 32.45
N GLU A 67 6.72 -32.54 31.25
CA GLU A 67 8.03 -31.97 30.89
C GLU A 67 8.14 -30.49 31.32
N SER A 68 8.82 -30.26 32.45
CA SER A 68 8.97 -28.94 33.07
C SER A 68 9.85 -28.02 32.23
N GLN A 69 10.86 -28.56 31.54
CA GLN A 69 11.80 -27.79 30.73
C GLN A 69 11.13 -27.16 29.48
N SER A 70 10.28 -27.91 28.77
CA SER A 70 9.54 -27.41 27.60
C SER A 70 8.60 -26.26 27.96
N LEU A 71 7.93 -26.36 29.12
CA LEU A 71 7.06 -25.30 29.64
C LEU A 71 7.84 -24.09 30.15
N MET A 72 8.97 -24.30 30.82
CA MET A 72 9.86 -23.23 31.26
C MET A 72 10.38 -22.42 30.08
N GLY A 73 10.86 -23.07 29.01
CA GLY A 73 11.32 -22.37 27.80
C GLY A 73 10.22 -21.57 27.09
N LYS A 74 8.95 -22.00 27.16
CA LYS A 74 7.81 -21.21 26.67
C LYS A 74 7.56 -19.97 27.53
N LEU A 75 7.69 -20.09 28.85
CA LEU A 75 7.54 -18.98 29.78
C LEU A 75 8.73 -18.00 29.76
N GLU A 76 9.96 -18.46 29.50
CA GLU A 76 11.14 -17.58 29.36
C GLU A 76 10.97 -16.60 28.19
N ASN A 77 10.25 -17.02 27.14
CA ASN A 77 9.93 -16.21 25.99
C ASN A 77 8.66 -15.35 26.16
N PHE A 78 8.00 -15.44 27.33
CA PHE A 78 6.83 -14.62 27.62
C PHE A 78 7.23 -13.15 27.82
N ASN A 79 6.63 -12.27 27.03
CA ASN A 79 6.79 -10.84 27.17
C ASN A 79 5.43 -10.15 26.99
N PRO A 80 4.75 -9.74 28.08
CA PRO A 80 3.42 -9.14 28.00
C PRO A 80 3.43 -7.76 27.32
N PHE A 81 4.57 -7.07 27.32
CA PHE A 81 4.75 -5.79 26.64
C PHE A 81 4.98 -5.93 25.13
N LYS A 82 5.41 -7.12 24.67
CA LYS A 82 5.61 -7.42 23.24
C LYS A 82 4.42 -8.15 22.63
N LYS A 83 3.90 -9.18 23.32
CA LYS A 83 2.80 -10.04 22.86
C LYS A 83 1.87 -10.39 24.03
N LYS A 84 0.94 -9.49 24.35
CA LYS A 84 -0.02 -9.67 25.47
C LYS A 84 -0.92 -10.91 25.33
N HIS A 85 -1.08 -11.43 24.11
CA HIS A 85 -1.96 -12.56 23.81
C HIS A 85 -1.25 -13.92 23.73
N ALA A 86 0.06 -13.96 23.48
CA ALA A 86 0.78 -15.18 23.06
C ALA A 86 0.70 -16.35 24.05
N PHE A 87 0.53 -16.08 25.34
CA PHE A 87 0.59 -17.09 26.39
C PHE A 87 -0.72 -17.85 26.60
N HIS A 88 -1.86 -17.19 26.37
CA HIS A 88 -3.17 -17.69 26.79
C HIS A 88 -3.79 -18.71 25.81
N PHE A 89 -3.14 -18.94 24.66
CA PHE A 89 -3.66 -19.75 23.55
C PHE A 89 -2.78 -20.96 23.19
N GLY A 90 -1.73 -21.26 23.97
CA GLY A 90 -0.92 -22.46 23.78
C GLY A 90 -1.53 -23.69 24.48
N ASP A 91 -1.65 -24.81 23.77
CA ASP A 91 -2.32 -26.04 24.24
C ASP A 91 -1.81 -26.53 25.61
N ASN A 92 -0.49 -26.48 25.85
CA ASN A 92 0.11 -26.96 27.10
C ASN A 92 -0.26 -26.12 28.33
N MET A 93 -0.29 -24.78 28.22
CA MET A 93 -0.64 -23.93 29.38
C MET A 93 -2.14 -23.91 29.64
N ALA A 94 -2.96 -24.08 28.60
CA ALA A 94 -4.39 -24.29 28.76
C ALA A 94 -4.68 -25.56 29.58
N VAL A 95 -3.94 -26.64 29.35
CA VAL A 95 -4.03 -27.88 30.16
C VAL A 95 -3.64 -27.64 31.62
N VAL A 96 -2.53 -26.92 31.88
CA VAL A 96 -2.12 -26.59 33.27
C VAL A 96 -3.19 -25.74 33.96
N MET A 97 -3.74 -24.73 33.29
CA MET A 97 -4.82 -23.90 33.83
C MET A 97 -6.08 -24.71 34.13
N GLN A 98 -6.48 -25.63 33.25
CA GLN A 98 -7.65 -26.48 33.47
C GLN A 98 -7.46 -27.41 34.69
N LYS A 99 -6.27 -28.02 34.83
CA LYS A 99 -5.94 -28.84 36.01
C LYS A 99 -5.94 -28.01 37.29
N PHE A 100 -5.30 -26.85 37.28
CA PHE A 100 -5.29 -25.93 38.41
C PHE A 100 -6.71 -25.50 38.82
N LYS A 101 -7.52 -25.08 37.84
CA LYS A 101 -8.93 -24.71 38.06
C LYS A 101 -9.74 -25.86 38.66
N LYS A 102 -9.57 -27.09 38.17
CA LYS A 102 -10.26 -28.27 38.71
C LYS A 102 -9.92 -28.49 40.18
N ARG A 103 -8.63 -28.37 40.55
CA ARG A 103 -8.16 -28.56 41.94
C ARG A 103 -8.68 -27.48 42.90
N ILE A 104 -8.62 -26.22 42.49
CA ILE A 104 -9.16 -25.12 43.29
C ILE A 104 -10.66 -25.32 43.49
N ASN A 105 -11.41 -25.60 42.43
CA ASN A 105 -12.85 -25.85 42.52
C ASN A 105 -13.17 -27.00 43.49
N GLN A 106 -12.43 -28.12 43.42
CA GLN A 106 -12.60 -29.26 44.34
C GLN A 106 -12.42 -28.87 45.81
N ARG A 107 -11.46 -27.98 46.12
CA ARG A 107 -11.20 -27.49 47.48
C ARG A 107 -12.24 -26.47 47.98
N THR A 108 -13.00 -25.87 47.06
CA THR A 108 -14.08 -24.90 47.35
C THR A 108 -15.49 -25.49 47.24
N ASN A 109 -15.62 -26.83 47.19
CA ASN A 109 -16.91 -27.51 47.02
C ASN A 109 -17.89 -27.28 48.18
N PHE A 110 -17.39 -26.95 49.38
CA PHE A 110 -18.23 -26.58 50.53
C PHE A 110 -18.36 -25.05 50.56
N ARG A 111 -19.59 -24.53 50.35
CA ARG A 111 -19.86 -23.08 50.30
C ARG A 111 -20.65 -22.65 51.54
N PRO A 112 -20.01 -21.96 52.51
CA PRO A 112 -20.75 -21.30 53.58
C PRO A 112 -21.66 -20.20 53.00
N SER A 113 -22.85 -20.04 53.58
CA SER A 113 -23.81 -18.99 53.22
C SER A 113 -23.16 -17.60 53.35
N GLY A 114 -23.31 -16.75 52.32
CA GLY A 114 -22.88 -15.33 52.36
C GLY A 114 -21.41 -15.04 52.02
N VAL A 115 -20.56 -16.04 51.76
CA VAL A 115 -19.14 -15.82 51.43
C VAL A 115 -18.92 -15.68 49.92
N ASN A 116 -18.11 -14.69 49.51
CA ASN A 116 -17.72 -14.50 48.11
C ASN A 116 -16.97 -15.73 47.56
N VAL A 117 -17.44 -16.25 46.43
CA VAL A 117 -16.89 -17.45 45.79
C VAL A 117 -15.44 -17.23 45.35
N ASP A 118 -15.06 -16.02 44.95
CA ASP A 118 -13.69 -15.74 44.52
C ASP A 118 -12.71 -15.63 45.71
N ASP A 119 -13.15 -15.12 46.86
CA ASP A 119 -12.36 -15.10 48.10
C ASP A 119 -12.07 -16.52 48.59
N LEU A 120 -13.05 -17.44 48.50
CA LEU A 120 -12.84 -18.86 48.82
C LEU A 120 -11.78 -19.50 47.91
N LYS A 121 -11.79 -19.16 46.61
CA LYS A 121 -10.79 -19.65 45.65
C LYS A 121 -9.41 -19.08 45.93
N LEU A 122 -9.32 -17.79 46.27
CA LEU A 122 -8.08 -17.11 46.63
C LEU A 122 -7.47 -17.69 47.92
N ALA A 123 -8.29 -17.93 48.94
CA ALA A 123 -7.87 -18.62 50.16
C ALA A 123 -7.38 -20.04 49.86
N ALA A 124 -8.15 -20.83 49.11
CA ALA A 124 -7.76 -22.18 48.70
C ALA A 124 -6.47 -22.20 47.87
N ALA A 125 -6.26 -21.20 47.00
CA ALA A 125 -5.04 -21.04 46.22
C ALA A 125 -3.84 -20.66 47.09
N SER A 126 -4.00 -19.73 48.03
CA SER A 126 -2.96 -19.31 48.97
C SER A 126 -2.46 -20.50 49.81
N GLU A 127 -3.38 -21.32 50.32
CA GLU A 127 -3.05 -22.56 51.04
C GLU A 127 -2.39 -23.60 50.14
N MET A 128 -2.94 -23.84 48.94
CA MET A 128 -2.43 -24.90 48.04
C MET A 128 -1.04 -24.58 47.50
N LEU A 129 -0.78 -23.33 47.17
CA LEU A 129 0.48 -22.87 46.58
C LEU A 129 1.51 -22.49 47.64
N ASN A 130 1.11 -22.46 48.91
CA ASN A 130 1.90 -22.00 50.05
C ASN A 130 2.51 -20.60 49.82
N CYS A 131 1.66 -19.63 49.50
CA CYS A 131 2.06 -18.26 49.15
C CYS A 131 1.07 -17.22 49.68
N PHE A 132 1.54 -15.99 49.93
CA PHE A 132 0.65 -14.85 50.20
C PHE A 132 0.04 -14.34 48.89
N ILE A 133 -1.24 -13.99 48.91
CA ILE A 133 -1.92 -13.36 47.77
C ILE A 133 -2.43 -12.00 48.21
N GLU A 134 -1.81 -10.93 47.72
CA GLU A 134 -2.31 -9.56 47.90
C GLU A 134 -3.28 -9.23 46.76
N VAL A 135 -4.52 -8.89 47.11
CA VAL A 135 -5.57 -8.52 46.14
C VAL A 135 -5.90 -7.04 46.30
N TYR A 136 -5.74 -6.28 45.23
CA TYR A 136 -6.06 -4.86 45.17
C TYR A 136 -7.35 -4.66 44.38
N ARG A 137 -8.40 -4.19 45.06
CA ARG A 137 -9.68 -3.88 44.43
C ARG A 137 -9.62 -2.48 43.83
N LEU A 138 -9.90 -2.39 42.54
CA LEU A 138 -9.85 -1.15 41.75
C LEU A 138 -11.26 -0.69 41.38
N ASP A 139 -11.46 0.61 41.24
CA ASP A 139 -12.61 1.20 40.56
C ASP A 139 -12.17 2.31 39.59
N SER A 140 -13.11 3.14 39.12
CA SER A 140 -12.82 4.26 38.21
C SER A 140 -11.94 5.36 38.81
N THR A 141 -11.80 5.41 40.14
CA THR A 141 -11.06 6.45 40.87
C THR A 141 -9.71 5.96 41.39
N GLY A 142 -9.46 4.65 41.42
CA GLY A 142 -8.16 4.07 41.80
C GLY A 142 -8.29 2.82 42.64
N ILE A 143 -7.27 2.55 43.48
CA ILE A 143 -7.29 1.43 44.42
C ILE A 143 -8.19 1.82 45.59
N GLN A 144 -9.22 0.99 45.84
CA GLN A 144 -10.18 1.20 46.92
C GLN A 144 -9.85 0.40 48.17
N LYS A 145 -9.35 -0.83 47.99
CA LYS A 145 -9.13 -1.77 49.10
C LYS A 145 -7.98 -2.72 48.78
N LYS A 146 -7.23 -3.09 49.82
CA LYS A 146 -6.26 -4.20 49.82
C LYS A 146 -6.77 -5.32 50.71
N GLU A 147 -6.73 -6.55 50.19
CA GLU A 147 -6.98 -7.78 50.94
C GLU A 147 -5.75 -8.70 50.85
N THR A 148 -5.50 -9.51 51.87
CA THR A 148 -4.35 -10.42 51.89
C THR A 148 -4.79 -11.80 52.35
N PHE A 149 -4.62 -12.78 51.48
CA PHE A 149 -4.85 -14.19 51.77
C PHE A 149 -3.51 -14.84 52.15
N SER A 150 -3.52 -15.62 53.22
CA SER A 150 -2.32 -16.22 53.81
C SER A 150 -2.39 -17.75 53.81
N PRO A 151 -1.24 -18.45 53.68
CA PRO A 151 -1.19 -19.89 53.86
C PRO A 151 -1.42 -20.26 55.34
N ARG A 152 -1.89 -21.48 55.62
CA ARG A 152 -2.34 -21.92 56.96
C ARG A 152 -1.40 -21.52 58.11
N ALA A 153 -2.00 -21.05 59.20
CA ALA A 153 -1.34 -20.54 60.41
C ALA A 153 -0.32 -21.49 61.07
N GLN A 154 -0.43 -22.82 60.86
CA GLN A 154 0.49 -23.82 61.44
C GLN A 154 1.82 -23.98 60.69
N SER A 155 2.05 -23.27 59.57
CA SER A 155 3.25 -23.42 58.74
C SER A 155 4.21 -22.22 58.74
N ILE A 156 3.90 -21.15 59.50
CA ILE A 156 4.75 -19.96 59.58
C ILE A 156 5.87 -20.21 60.59
N VAL A 157 6.84 -21.04 60.23
CA VAL A 157 8.15 -21.04 60.88
C VAL A 157 8.80 -19.71 60.48
N SER A 158 9.26 -18.94 61.47
CA SER A 158 9.77 -17.57 61.36
C SER A 158 11.00 -17.35 60.46
N SER A 159 11.40 -18.35 59.66
CA SER A 159 12.59 -18.31 58.79
C SER A 159 12.33 -18.56 57.30
N SER A 160 11.10 -18.85 56.85
CA SER A 160 10.82 -19.03 55.42
C SER A 160 10.24 -17.76 54.77
N ASN A 161 11.00 -17.10 53.89
CA ASN A 161 10.50 -16.06 52.98
C ASN A 161 9.50 -16.67 51.99
N LEU A 162 8.22 -16.75 52.38
CA LEU A 162 7.15 -17.24 51.53
C LEU A 162 6.92 -16.26 50.37
N SER A 163 6.71 -16.79 49.16
CA SER A 163 6.44 -15.96 47.99
C SER A 163 5.13 -15.19 48.15
N THR A 164 5.10 -13.94 47.71
CA THR A 164 3.87 -13.13 47.62
C THR A 164 3.54 -12.91 46.15
N ILE A 165 2.27 -13.10 45.77
CA ILE A 165 1.74 -12.74 44.44
C ILE A 165 0.75 -11.58 44.56
N ILE A 166 0.69 -10.75 43.52
CA ILE A 166 -0.16 -9.56 43.46
C ILE A 166 -1.24 -9.78 42.41
N ILE A 167 -2.49 -9.51 42.79
CA ILE A 167 -3.67 -9.61 41.93
C ILE A 167 -4.43 -8.29 41.98
N PHE A 168 -4.90 -7.85 40.82
CA PHE A 168 -5.76 -6.69 40.68
C PHE A 168 -7.17 -7.17 40.35
N TYR A 169 -8.16 -6.74 41.12
CA TYR A 169 -9.56 -7.12 40.99
C TYR A 169 -10.38 -5.91 40.53
N HIS A 170 -11.09 -6.09 39.42
CA HIS A 170 -11.98 -5.09 38.83
C HIS A 170 -13.43 -5.56 38.96
N PRO A 171 -14.17 -5.10 39.99
CA PRO A 171 -15.58 -5.40 40.15
C PRO A 171 -16.39 -4.71 39.04
N GLU A 172 -17.43 -5.37 38.58
CA GLU A 172 -18.49 -4.76 37.77
C GLU A 172 -18.00 -4.02 36.51
N THR A 173 -16.97 -4.53 35.83
CA THR A 173 -16.45 -3.88 34.62
C THR A 173 -17.56 -3.81 33.56
N GLN A 174 -18.05 -2.59 33.24
CA GLN A 174 -19.11 -2.41 32.25
C GLN A 174 -18.59 -2.76 30.85
N LEU A 175 -18.98 -3.94 30.37
CA LEU A 175 -18.72 -4.40 29.02
C LEU A 175 -20.04 -4.46 28.26
N LYS A 176 -20.43 -3.32 27.67
CA LYS A 176 -21.57 -3.10 26.74
C LYS A 176 -22.65 -4.21 26.76
N ASN A 177 -23.33 -4.37 27.91
CA ASN A 177 -24.46 -5.28 28.21
C ASN A 177 -24.19 -6.48 29.13
N ARG A 178 -22.97 -6.69 29.64
CA ARG A 178 -22.69 -7.68 30.72
C ARG A 178 -21.75 -7.10 31.76
N VAL A 179 -22.18 -7.15 33.01
CA VAL A 179 -21.38 -6.83 34.19
C VAL A 179 -20.66 -8.11 34.60
N LYS A 180 -19.32 -8.13 34.49
CA LYS A 180 -18.49 -9.24 34.96
C LYS A 180 -17.23 -8.75 35.62
N ASP A 181 -16.86 -9.47 36.65
CA ASP A 181 -15.63 -9.31 37.39
C ASP A 181 -14.42 -9.78 36.57
N THR A 182 -13.38 -8.95 36.53
CA THR A 182 -12.13 -9.27 35.81
C THR A 182 -10.92 -9.15 36.74
N PHE A 183 -9.87 -9.92 36.44
CA PHE A 183 -8.66 -10.00 37.26
C PHE A 183 -7.41 -9.79 36.39
N GLY A 184 -6.45 -9.04 36.92
CA GLY A 184 -5.09 -8.88 36.40
C GLY A 184 -4.06 -9.36 37.43
N PHE A 185 -2.80 -9.48 37.01
CA PHE A 185 -1.70 -9.81 37.92
C PHE A 185 -0.62 -8.74 37.94
N GLY A 186 0.06 -8.61 39.07
CA GLY A 186 1.19 -7.71 39.25
C GLY A 186 2.52 -8.33 38.81
N MET A 187 3.32 -7.55 38.09
CA MET A 187 4.71 -7.84 37.74
C MET A 187 5.62 -6.74 38.29
N VAL A 188 6.60 -7.13 39.09
CA VAL A 188 7.55 -6.19 39.72
C VAL A 188 8.45 -5.52 38.69
N PHE A 189 8.92 -4.31 39.02
CA PHE A 189 9.66 -3.45 38.10
C PHE A 189 10.94 -4.12 37.58
N GLU A 190 11.66 -4.87 38.42
CA GLU A 190 12.91 -5.56 38.10
C GLU A 190 12.72 -6.62 37.01
N ILE A 191 11.53 -7.23 36.94
CA ILE A 191 11.16 -8.20 35.91
C ILE A 191 10.55 -7.49 34.69
N ALA A 192 9.67 -6.52 34.93
CA ALA A 192 8.90 -5.84 33.90
C ALA A 192 9.76 -4.93 33.02
N GLN A 193 10.69 -4.15 33.60
CA GLN A 193 11.47 -3.15 32.89
C GLN A 193 12.34 -3.76 31.77
N PRO A 194 13.13 -4.83 32.00
CA PRO A 194 13.88 -5.48 30.92
C PRO A 194 12.99 -6.05 29.80
N LEU A 195 11.80 -6.55 30.14
CA LEU A 195 10.83 -7.04 29.15
C LEU A 195 10.26 -5.89 28.31
N ARG A 196 9.93 -4.77 28.94
CA ARG A 196 9.45 -3.56 28.29
C ARG A 196 10.51 -2.91 27.40
N GLU A 197 11.77 -2.89 27.83
CA GLU A 197 12.92 -2.43 27.01
C GLU A 197 13.13 -3.33 25.79
N LYS A 198 13.06 -4.66 25.96
CA LYS A 198 13.08 -5.63 24.84
C LYS A 198 11.93 -5.44 23.87
N ALA A 199 10.72 -5.15 24.38
CA ALA A 199 9.56 -4.84 23.55
C ALA A 199 9.78 -3.55 22.76
N LEU A 200 10.30 -2.50 23.39
CA LEU A 200 10.64 -1.25 22.72
C LEU A 200 11.67 -1.45 21.60
N THR A 201 12.77 -2.18 21.87
CA THR A 201 13.75 -2.51 20.82
C THR A 201 13.10 -3.24 19.64
N PHE A 202 12.17 -4.17 19.92
CA PHE A 202 11.47 -4.88 18.86
C PHE A 202 10.57 -3.96 18.04
N ILE A 203 9.89 -3.02 18.69
CA ILE A 203 9.01 -2.04 18.03
C ILE A 203 9.84 -1.07 17.17
N LEU A 204 10.92 -0.52 17.72
CA LEU A 204 11.77 0.46 17.04
C LEU A 204 12.52 -0.14 15.83
N ARG A 205 12.73 -1.46 15.77
CA ARG A 205 13.33 -2.13 14.61
C ARG A 205 12.50 -2.06 13.33
N LYS A 206 11.22 -1.68 13.43
CA LYS A 206 10.29 -1.59 12.29
C LYS A 206 10.53 -0.36 11.41
N ASP A 207 11.37 0.59 11.86
CA ASP A 207 11.81 1.74 11.07
C ASP A 207 13.33 1.88 11.17
N ASN A 208 14.02 2.15 10.05
CA ASN A 208 15.49 2.19 10.01
C ASN A 208 16.06 3.30 10.90
N PHE A 209 15.46 4.49 10.89
CA PHE A 209 15.91 5.62 11.71
C PHE A 209 15.70 5.31 13.20
N LEU A 210 14.56 4.73 13.57
CA LEU A 210 14.29 4.31 14.94
C LEU A 210 15.22 3.18 15.40
N LYS A 211 15.55 2.24 14.51
CA LYS A 211 16.51 1.15 14.76
C LYS A 211 17.91 1.70 15.03
N GLU A 212 18.39 2.61 14.21
CA GLU A 212 19.69 3.27 14.35
C GLU A 212 19.78 4.10 15.64
N ASN A 213 18.68 4.73 16.04
CA ASN A 213 18.62 5.56 17.26
C ASN A 213 18.08 4.82 18.50
N ASN A 214 17.89 3.49 18.44
CA ASN A 214 17.26 2.70 19.50
C ASN A 214 17.89 2.93 20.89
N ILE A 215 19.23 2.93 20.97
CA ILE A 215 19.94 3.11 22.25
C ILE A 215 19.65 4.49 22.85
N LYS A 216 19.70 5.55 22.03
CA LYS A 216 19.43 6.93 22.47
C LYS A 216 17.97 7.07 22.93
N ILE A 217 17.03 6.53 22.16
CA ILE A 217 15.60 6.54 22.51
C ILE A 217 15.39 5.82 23.84
N GLN A 218 15.97 4.64 24.03
CA GLN A 218 15.88 3.88 25.28
C GLN A 218 16.43 4.67 26.48
N GLN A 219 17.57 5.33 26.33
CA GLN A 219 18.15 6.15 27.40
C GLN A 219 17.23 7.30 27.80
N VAL A 220 16.61 7.98 26.82
CA VAL A 220 15.69 9.11 27.04
C VAL A 220 14.42 8.69 27.78
N VAL A 221 13.91 7.48 27.52
CA VAL A 221 12.60 7.04 28.03
C VAL A 221 12.67 6.07 29.21
N ARG A 222 13.88 5.67 29.64
CA ARG A 222 14.09 4.61 30.64
C ARG A 222 13.40 4.88 31.98
N ASN A 223 13.44 6.14 32.42
CA ASN A 223 12.95 6.61 33.72
C ASN A 223 11.89 7.72 33.59
N SER A 224 11.31 7.90 32.40
CA SER A 224 10.34 8.98 32.21
C SER A 224 8.92 8.54 32.50
N GLU A 225 8.18 9.40 33.22
CA GLU A 225 6.74 9.21 33.43
C GLU A 225 5.94 9.41 32.13
N ASN A 226 6.46 10.21 31.19
CA ASN A 226 5.81 10.50 29.91
C ASN A 226 6.78 10.30 28.72
N PHE A 227 6.52 9.25 27.94
CA PHE A 227 7.33 8.86 26.78
C PHE A 227 7.46 9.98 25.75
N LEU A 228 6.34 10.62 25.38
CA LEU A 228 6.31 11.65 24.35
C LEU A 228 7.03 12.93 24.78
N ILE A 229 6.77 13.40 26.01
CA ILE A 229 7.40 14.63 26.54
C ILE A 229 8.92 14.46 26.63
N SER A 230 9.39 13.30 27.06
CA SER A 230 10.85 13.03 27.11
C SER A 230 11.49 13.05 25.74
N LEU A 231 10.83 12.52 24.71
CA LEU A 231 11.33 12.61 23.35
C LEU A 231 11.37 14.07 22.85
N LEU A 232 10.34 14.87 23.11
CA LEU A 232 10.27 16.28 22.71
C LEU A 232 11.41 17.12 23.32
N LYS A 233 11.81 16.81 24.56
CA LYS A 233 12.90 17.46 25.29
C LYS A 233 14.30 16.95 24.92
N SER A 234 14.42 15.98 24.00
CA SER A 234 15.67 15.31 23.68
C SER A 234 16.23 15.64 22.29
N ASP A 235 17.49 15.28 22.05
CA ASP A 235 18.15 15.38 20.74
C ASP A 235 17.65 14.34 19.72
N VAL A 236 16.81 13.39 20.12
CA VAL A 236 16.20 12.39 19.24
C VAL A 236 14.72 12.64 18.96
N LYS A 237 14.25 13.89 19.13
CA LYS A 237 12.87 14.30 18.89
C LYS A 237 12.34 13.94 17.49
N ASP A 238 13.19 13.85 16.46
CA ASP A 238 12.79 13.41 15.11
C ASP A 238 12.16 12.00 15.11
N ALA A 239 12.42 11.19 16.15
CA ALA A 239 11.74 9.91 16.36
C ALA A 239 10.22 10.06 16.47
N ILE A 240 9.72 11.20 16.98
CA ILE A 240 8.28 11.49 17.11
C ILE A 240 7.62 11.51 15.73
N LEU A 241 8.25 12.15 14.74
CA LEU A 241 7.71 12.20 13.39
C LEU A 241 7.60 10.79 12.79
N ARG A 242 8.56 9.90 13.05
CA ARG A 242 8.51 8.50 12.60
C ARG A 242 7.45 7.69 13.34
N ILE A 243 7.38 7.85 14.66
CA ILE A 243 6.42 7.14 15.52
C ILE A 243 4.99 7.56 15.17
N TYR A 244 4.70 8.86 15.13
CA TYR A 244 3.34 9.36 14.94
C TYR A 244 2.85 9.33 13.50
N LYS A 245 3.75 9.23 12.50
CA LYS A 245 3.38 8.87 11.12
C LYS A 245 3.00 7.40 11.00
N SER A 246 3.32 6.58 12.00
CA SER A 246 3.02 5.14 12.02
C SER A 246 2.02 4.80 13.13
N PRO A 247 0.70 4.81 12.83
CA PRO A 247 -0.32 4.33 13.75
C PRO A 247 -0.07 2.90 14.24
N TYR A 248 0.61 2.04 13.45
CA TYR A 248 1.05 0.72 13.88
C TYR A 248 2.09 0.80 15.01
N ILE A 249 3.16 1.59 14.86
CA ILE A 249 4.17 1.77 15.92
C ILE A 249 3.52 2.36 17.17
N LEU A 250 2.67 3.37 17.02
CA LEU A 250 1.90 3.94 18.13
C LEU A 250 1.05 2.89 18.86
N ALA A 251 0.30 2.07 18.12
CA ALA A 251 -0.52 1.00 18.69
C ALA A 251 0.34 -0.01 19.47
N LYS A 252 1.51 -0.38 18.94
CA LYS A 252 2.44 -1.30 19.62
C LYS A 252 3.08 -0.66 20.85
N LEU A 253 3.45 0.62 20.80
CA LEU A 253 3.97 1.35 21.95
C LEU A 253 2.94 1.43 23.07
N GLN A 254 1.68 1.73 22.74
CA GLN A 254 0.58 1.69 23.71
C GLN A 254 0.36 0.30 24.27
N ASN A 255 0.39 -0.75 23.43
CA ASN A 255 0.30 -2.14 23.87
C ASN A 255 1.48 -2.53 24.78
N ALA A 256 2.64 -1.89 24.62
CA ALA A 256 3.81 -2.04 25.47
C ALA A 256 3.79 -1.13 26.71
N GLY A 257 2.66 -0.45 26.99
CA GLY A 257 2.49 0.39 28.17
C GLY A 257 3.23 1.74 28.09
N TYR A 258 3.58 2.22 26.90
CA TYR A 258 4.06 3.61 26.73
C TYR A 258 2.89 4.56 26.54
N ASN A 259 2.91 5.67 27.26
CA ASN A 259 1.92 6.72 27.09
C ASN A 259 2.23 7.54 25.84
N THR A 260 1.41 7.39 24.81
CA THR A 260 1.54 8.12 23.54
C THR A 260 0.43 9.16 23.36
N ASN A 261 -0.39 9.44 24.39
CA ASN A 261 -1.45 10.44 24.29
C ASN A 261 -0.88 11.85 24.53
N PRO A 262 -0.91 12.76 23.53
CA PRO A 262 -0.36 14.12 23.66
C PRO A 262 -1.03 14.97 24.74
N LEU A 263 -2.28 14.66 25.10
CA LEU A 263 -3.04 15.35 26.13
C LEU A 263 -2.53 15.06 27.56
N VAL A 264 -1.81 13.96 27.75
CA VAL A 264 -1.35 13.59 29.10
C VAL A 264 -0.16 14.46 29.49
N LYS A 265 -0.30 15.10 30.65
CA LYS A 265 0.69 16.03 31.20
C LYS A 265 1.87 15.29 31.82
N GLY A 266 3.04 15.92 31.79
CA GLY A 266 4.19 15.48 32.57
C GLY A 266 4.16 16.04 33.99
N ASN A 267 5.23 15.81 34.75
CA ASN A 267 5.37 16.23 36.15
C ASN A 267 5.29 17.77 36.31
N GLU A 268 5.62 18.52 35.27
CA GLU A 268 5.50 19.99 35.20
C GLU A 268 4.07 20.49 34.96
N GLY A 269 3.08 19.59 34.83
CA GLY A 269 1.68 19.96 34.60
C GLY A 269 1.37 20.48 33.18
N LEU A 270 2.31 20.30 32.25
CA LEU A 270 2.24 20.72 30.85
C LEU A 270 2.14 19.50 29.92
N SER A 271 1.31 19.62 28.87
CA SER A 271 1.13 18.57 27.87
C SER A 271 2.22 18.58 26.80
N ALA A 272 2.20 17.59 25.91
CA ALA A 272 3.13 17.55 24.78
C ALA A 272 2.94 18.73 23.80
N PHE A 273 1.75 19.32 23.76
CA PHE A 273 1.46 20.46 22.89
C PHE A 273 2.30 21.68 23.25
N TYR A 274 2.41 22.01 24.54
CA TYR A 274 3.27 23.09 25.02
C TYR A 274 4.70 22.98 24.49
N PHE A 275 5.33 21.81 24.65
CA PHE A 275 6.71 21.59 24.19
C PHE A 275 6.82 21.60 22.66
N SER A 276 5.82 21.07 21.95
CA SER A 276 5.82 21.09 20.47
C SER A 276 5.72 22.49 19.88
N MET A 277 5.02 23.42 20.53
CA MET A 277 4.86 24.80 20.03
C MET A 277 6.15 25.62 20.13
N GLN A 278 7.04 25.25 21.05
CA GLN A 278 8.36 25.88 21.22
C GLN A 278 9.36 25.46 20.13
N LEU A 279 9.12 24.35 19.44
CA LEU A 279 10.00 23.87 18.36
C LEU A 279 9.80 24.72 17.12
N MET A 280 10.86 25.10 16.42
CA MET A 280 10.74 25.90 15.19
C MET A 280 9.94 25.19 14.08
N ASP A 281 9.97 23.86 14.03
CA ASP A 281 9.25 23.05 13.05
C ASP A 281 7.80 22.77 13.51
N THR A 282 6.82 23.22 12.72
CA THR A 282 5.39 23.06 13.00
C THR A 282 4.87 21.64 12.73
N GLN A 283 5.65 20.78 12.07
CA GLN A 283 5.25 19.40 11.78
C GLN A 283 4.97 18.59 13.05
N TYR A 284 5.68 18.87 14.14
CA TYR A 284 5.47 18.25 15.44
C TYR A 284 4.09 18.59 16.01
N LEU A 285 3.71 19.86 15.97
CA LEU A 285 2.38 20.28 16.42
C LEU A 285 1.29 19.66 15.56
N ASN A 286 1.45 19.70 14.23
CA ASN A 286 0.48 19.16 13.27
C ASN A 286 0.23 17.68 13.50
N ILE A 287 1.29 16.88 13.62
CA ILE A 287 1.13 15.43 13.75
C ILE A 287 0.49 15.02 15.07
N LEU A 288 0.82 15.71 16.17
CA LEU A 288 0.21 15.47 17.48
C LEU A 288 -1.24 15.96 17.54
N TYR A 289 -1.55 17.09 16.89
CA TYR A 289 -2.91 17.61 16.79
C TYR A 289 -3.78 16.63 16.00
N SER A 290 -3.33 16.24 14.80
CA SER A 290 -4.03 15.27 13.97
C SER A 290 -4.23 13.94 14.69
N TYR A 291 -3.26 13.51 15.50
CA TYR A 291 -3.33 12.31 16.34
C TYR A 291 -4.51 12.34 17.33
N VAL A 292 -4.77 13.47 17.96
CA VAL A 292 -5.86 13.59 18.95
C VAL A 292 -7.20 13.86 18.26
N SER A 293 -7.22 14.66 17.20
CA SER A 293 -8.47 15.07 16.55
C SER A 293 -9.21 13.92 15.86
N ASN A 294 -8.52 12.84 15.49
CA ASN A 294 -9.10 11.68 14.79
C ASN A 294 -9.09 10.41 15.64
N ASN A 295 -10.02 9.46 15.39
CA ASN A 295 -9.97 8.14 16.01
C ASN A 295 -9.14 7.17 15.16
N PHE A 296 -7.81 7.18 15.31
CA PHE A 296 -6.93 6.33 14.49
C PHE A 296 -7.27 4.84 14.57
N PHE A 297 -7.72 4.35 15.72
CA PHE A 297 -8.09 2.95 15.92
C PHE A 297 -9.44 2.56 15.29
N LYS A 298 -10.25 3.54 14.94
CA LYS A 298 -11.56 3.36 14.29
C LYS A 298 -11.66 4.32 13.12
N PRO A 299 -11.12 3.95 11.94
CA PRO A 299 -11.10 4.82 10.77
C PRO A 299 -12.49 5.33 10.32
N GLY A 300 -13.57 4.63 10.69
CA GLY A 300 -14.95 5.08 10.48
C GLY A 300 -15.41 6.25 11.36
N GLU A 301 -14.62 6.62 12.38
CA GLU A 301 -14.88 7.71 13.31
C GLU A 301 -13.73 8.73 13.21
N SER A 302 -13.93 9.83 12.50
CA SER A 302 -12.88 10.86 12.30
C SER A 302 -13.49 12.24 12.15
N CYS A 303 -12.68 13.28 12.00
CA CYS A 303 -13.22 14.59 11.64
C CYS A 303 -13.96 14.59 10.29
N ARG A 304 -13.78 13.58 9.43
CA ARG A 304 -14.52 13.39 8.16
C ARG A 304 -15.87 12.68 8.35
N LYS A 305 -15.99 11.86 9.40
CA LYS A 305 -17.22 11.16 9.80
C LYS A 305 -17.41 11.32 11.31
N PRO A 306 -17.72 12.54 11.77
CA PRO A 306 -17.68 12.85 13.19
C PRO A 306 -18.84 12.20 13.95
N ASN A 307 -18.54 11.70 15.15
CA ASN A 307 -19.52 11.27 16.13
C ASN A 307 -19.34 12.10 17.43
N GLU A 308 -20.07 11.76 18.49
CA GLU A 308 -19.92 12.44 19.80
C GLU A 308 -18.50 12.33 20.37
N GLU A 309 -17.82 11.21 20.14
CA GLU A 309 -16.45 10.99 20.61
C GLU A 309 -15.47 11.97 19.95
N ILE A 310 -15.61 12.22 18.64
CA ILE A 310 -14.78 13.19 17.91
C ILE A 310 -15.04 14.61 18.40
N LEU A 311 -16.29 15.01 18.61
CA LEU A 311 -16.60 16.33 19.16
C LEU A 311 -16.03 16.51 20.57
N LYS A 312 -16.09 15.47 21.40
CA LYS A 312 -15.45 15.47 22.72
C LYS A 312 -13.93 15.63 22.60
N LYS A 313 -13.25 14.90 21.72
CA LYS A 313 -11.79 15.02 21.51
C LYS A 313 -11.37 16.43 21.08
N LEU A 314 -12.15 17.09 20.23
CA LEU A 314 -11.90 18.48 19.83
C LEU A 314 -12.07 19.44 21.01
N SER A 315 -13.04 19.20 21.88
CA SER A 315 -13.20 19.94 23.14
C SER A 315 -12.04 19.68 24.11
N ASP A 316 -11.59 18.43 24.24
CA ASP A 316 -10.46 18.06 25.10
C ASP A 316 -9.17 18.73 24.61
N LEU A 317 -8.97 18.84 23.29
CA LEU A 317 -7.88 19.61 22.68
C LEU A 317 -7.93 21.08 23.08
N LYS A 318 -9.09 21.71 22.92
CA LYS A 318 -9.28 23.11 23.33
C LYS A 318 -8.94 23.31 24.80
N CYS A 319 -9.46 22.46 25.68
CA CYS A 319 -9.18 22.52 27.12
C CYS A 319 -7.70 22.31 27.42
N ALA A 320 -7.01 21.39 26.72
CA ALA A 320 -5.58 21.17 26.89
C ALA A 320 -4.77 22.41 26.49
N PHE A 321 -5.07 23.04 25.35
CA PHE A 321 -4.41 24.28 24.94
C PHE A 321 -4.65 25.41 25.93
N GLU A 322 -5.89 25.63 26.37
CA GLU A 322 -6.24 26.66 27.35
C GLU A 322 -5.58 26.41 28.72
N THR A 323 -5.47 25.14 29.14
CA THR A 323 -4.85 24.80 30.43
C THR A 323 -3.33 24.91 30.37
N ASP A 324 -2.68 24.43 29.32
CA ASP A 324 -1.23 24.60 29.14
C ASP A 324 -0.86 26.09 29.08
N PHE A 325 -1.70 26.88 28.42
CA PHE A 325 -1.57 28.32 28.35
C PHE A 325 -1.70 28.97 29.75
N GLY A 326 -2.72 28.60 30.53
CA GLY A 326 -2.93 29.10 31.89
C GLY A 326 -1.89 28.65 32.91
N ASN A 327 -1.32 27.45 32.74
CA ASN A 327 -0.29 26.88 33.63
C ASN A 327 1.12 27.42 33.34
N SER A 328 1.35 28.09 32.21
CA SER A 328 2.65 28.67 31.88
C SER A 328 2.91 29.94 32.72
N THR A 329 3.97 29.93 33.53
CA THR A 329 4.16 30.90 34.64
C THR A 329 4.53 32.33 34.26
N ALA A 330 4.62 32.69 32.98
CA ALA A 330 4.48 34.08 32.52
C ALA A 330 4.41 34.15 30.98
N PHE A 331 3.31 34.69 30.47
CA PHE A 331 3.12 35.05 29.06
C PHE A 331 4.28 35.83 28.44
N SER A 332 4.95 36.65 29.27
CA SER A 332 6.06 37.52 28.87
C SER A 332 7.38 36.80 28.67
N LEU A 333 7.53 35.54 29.14
CA LEU A 333 8.75 34.75 29.00
C LEU A 333 8.73 33.83 27.76
N LEU A 334 7.55 33.61 27.17
CA LEU A 334 7.46 32.83 25.93
C LEU A 334 7.87 33.68 24.72
N PRO A 335 8.61 33.12 23.76
CA PRO A 335 8.91 33.82 22.53
C PRO A 335 7.63 34.26 21.79
N PRO A 336 7.58 35.45 21.17
CA PRO A 336 6.38 35.95 20.50
C PRO A 336 5.76 35.00 19.47
N PHE A 337 6.60 34.22 18.76
CA PHE A 337 6.14 33.24 17.78
C PHE A 337 5.37 32.06 18.42
N VAL A 338 5.67 31.70 19.68
CA VAL A 338 4.98 30.62 20.41
C VAL A 338 3.57 31.07 20.78
N VAL A 339 3.45 32.29 21.31
CA VAL A 339 2.15 32.92 21.63
C VAL A 339 1.29 33.01 20.38
N GLN A 340 1.88 33.44 19.27
CA GLN A 340 1.19 33.51 17.98
C GLN A 340 0.63 32.15 17.54
N ARG A 341 1.44 31.09 17.57
CA ARG A 341 0.99 29.73 17.22
C ARG A 341 -0.14 29.22 18.10
N TYR A 342 -0.12 29.54 19.40
CA TYR A 342 -1.22 29.22 20.31
C TYR A 342 -2.54 29.85 19.85
N THR A 343 -2.50 31.13 19.43
CA THR A 343 -3.72 31.80 18.92
C THR A 343 -4.19 31.21 17.60
N GLU A 344 -3.27 30.87 16.70
CA GLU A 344 -3.58 30.25 15.40
C GLU A 344 -4.24 28.88 15.56
N ILE A 345 -3.68 28.00 16.39
CA ILE A 345 -4.24 26.65 16.59
C ILE A 345 -5.60 26.68 17.29
N LEU A 346 -5.81 27.57 18.26
CA LEU A 346 -7.10 27.71 18.94
C LEU A 346 -8.19 28.19 17.96
N LYS A 347 -7.85 29.14 17.08
CA LYS A 347 -8.76 29.63 16.05
C LYS A 347 -9.10 28.52 15.04
N PHE A 348 -8.11 27.74 14.62
CA PHE A 348 -8.32 26.58 13.76
C PHE A 348 -9.17 25.48 14.43
N ASN A 349 -8.90 25.12 15.68
CA ASN A 349 -9.68 24.14 16.43
C ASN A 349 -11.16 24.55 16.56
N LYS A 350 -11.43 25.85 16.73
CA LYS A 350 -12.79 26.40 16.72
C LYS A 350 -13.49 26.19 15.37
N TYR A 351 -12.80 26.45 14.26
CA TYR A 351 -13.31 26.17 12.92
C TYR A 351 -13.61 24.67 12.74
N GLN A 352 -12.63 23.82 13.03
CA GLN A 352 -12.77 22.37 12.88
C GLN A 352 -13.93 21.81 13.71
N THR A 353 -14.10 22.27 14.95
CA THR A 353 -15.21 21.86 15.84
C THR A 353 -16.57 22.21 15.26
N LYS A 354 -16.72 23.41 14.71
CA LYS A 354 -17.98 23.82 14.07
C LYS A 354 -18.27 23.01 12.82
N VAL A 355 -17.28 22.80 11.98
CA VAL A 355 -17.43 21.99 10.76
C VAL A 355 -17.75 20.53 11.10
N ALA A 356 -17.06 19.94 12.08
CA ALA A 356 -17.37 18.59 12.54
C ALA A 356 -18.81 18.49 13.09
N LYS A 357 -19.30 19.52 13.76
CA LYS A 357 -20.70 19.59 14.20
C LYS A 357 -21.66 19.65 13.01
N ILE A 358 -21.41 20.52 12.03
CA ILE A 358 -22.20 20.60 10.78
C ILE A 358 -22.30 19.23 10.11
N MET A 359 -21.16 18.55 9.95
CA MET A 359 -21.11 17.23 9.30
C MET A 359 -21.87 16.16 10.08
N LYS A 360 -21.77 16.16 11.41
CA LYS A 360 -22.50 15.22 12.28
C LYS A 360 -24.01 15.47 12.22
N ASP A 361 -24.42 16.72 12.38
CA ASP A 361 -25.83 17.12 12.42
C ASP A 361 -26.52 16.87 11.06
N ASN A 362 -25.75 16.88 9.95
CA ASN A 362 -26.25 16.64 8.60
C ASN A 362 -26.01 15.22 8.06
N GLN A 363 -25.62 14.22 8.87
CA GLN A 363 -25.38 12.84 8.38
C GLN A 363 -26.59 12.20 7.68
N GLN A 364 -27.80 12.67 7.96
CA GLN A 364 -29.06 12.21 7.35
C GLN A 364 -29.61 13.16 6.27
N ASN A 365 -28.97 14.31 6.07
CA ASN A 365 -29.41 15.34 5.13
C ASN A 365 -28.74 15.18 3.75
N ASN A 366 -29.18 15.95 2.76
CA ASN A 366 -28.55 15.97 1.44
C ASN A 366 -27.09 16.42 1.56
N ILE A 367 -26.18 15.74 0.85
CA ILE A 367 -24.75 16.06 0.83
C ILE A 367 -24.49 17.50 0.35
N GLU A 368 -25.36 18.04 -0.50
CA GLU A 368 -25.30 19.43 -0.97
C GLU A 368 -25.46 20.44 0.18
N ASP A 369 -26.41 20.23 1.09
CA ASP A 369 -26.66 21.15 2.22
C ASP A 369 -25.47 21.17 3.17
N THR A 370 -24.83 20.02 3.37
CA THR A 370 -23.61 19.90 4.16
C THR A 370 -22.47 20.70 3.53
N ILE A 371 -22.28 20.58 2.22
CA ILE A 371 -21.25 21.32 1.49
C ILE A 371 -21.47 22.84 1.58
N LEU A 372 -22.71 23.30 1.39
CA LEU A 372 -23.05 24.72 1.48
C LEU A 372 -22.79 25.28 2.89
N ALA A 373 -23.15 24.53 3.93
CA ALA A 373 -22.87 24.93 5.31
C ALA A 373 -21.35 25.01 5.60
N ILE A 374 -20.56 24.06 5.09
CA ILE A 374 -19.10 24.09 5.21
C ILE A 374 -18.51 25.30 4.47
N PHE A 375 -19.02 25.63 3.27
CA PHE A 375 -18.57 26.79 2.52
C PHE A 375 -18.86 28.12 3.19
N LYS A 376 -20.03 28.24 3.81
CA LYS A 376 -20.38 29.42 4.61
C LYS A 376 -19.41 29.58 5.79
N GLU A 377 -19.17 28.51 6.54
CA GLU A 377 -18.24 28.57 7.67
C GLU A 377 -16.79 28.84 7.22
N TYR A 378 -16.35 28.26 6.09
CA TYR A 378 -15.03 28.57 5.51
C TYR A 378 -14.92 30.04 5.12
N THR A 379 -15.98 30.63 4.56
CA THR A 379 -16.03 32.05 4.18
C THR A 379 -15.87 32.95 5.41
N ASP A 380 -16.53 32.61 6.53
CA ASP A 380 -16.43 33.36 7.79
C ASP A 380 -15.04 33.28 8.43
N TYR A 381 -14.28 32.22 8.11
CA TYR A 381 -12.94 31.97 8.64
C TYR A 381 -11.82 32.26 7.62
N PHE A 382 -12.17 32.73 6.42
CA PHE A 382 -11.22 32.89 5.33
C PHE A 382 -10.12 33.93 5.63
N LEU A 383 -10.38 34.91 6.49
CA LEU A 383 -9.39 35.90 6.93
C LEU A 383 -9.18 35.82 8.44
N TYR A 384 -7.92 35.84 8.86
CA TYR A 384 -7.53 35.93 10.25
C TYR A 384 -7.64 37.39 10.73
N PRO A 385 -8.40 37.69 11.80
CA PRO A 385 -8.52 39.06 12.32
C PRO A 385 -7.16 39.59 12.80
N SER A 386 -6.66 40.67 12.21
CA SER A 386 -5.38 41.29 12.61
C SER A 386 -5.22 42.72 12.10
N ASP A 387 -4.25 43.45 12.66
CA ASP A 387 -3.85 44.79 12.23
C ASP A 387 -2.88 44.85 11.04
N ALA A 388 -2.68 43.77 10.28
CA ALA A 388 -1.79 43.76 9.11
C ALA A 388 -2.27 44.70 8.00
N HIS A 389 -1.34 45.30 7.24
CA HIS A 389 -1.65 46.36 6.27
C HIS A 389 -2.34 45.82 5.01
N ASN A 390 -2.13 44.54 4.66
CA ASN A 390 -2.80 43.88 3.54
C ASN A 390 -2.99 42.37 3.77
N GLU A 391 -3.82 41.74 2.94
CA GLU A 391 -4.18 40.32 3.04
C GLU A 391 -2.98 39.37 2.88
N PHE A 392 -1.97 39.75 2.09
CA PHE A 392 -0.78 38.91 1.89
C PHE A 392 0.17 38.96 3.10
N GLU A 393 0.36 40.13 3.69
CA GLU A 393 1.10 40.29 4.94
C GLU A 393 0.42 39.50 6.08
N ASN A 394 -0.91 39.56 6.16
CA ASN A 394 -1.69 38.74 7.08
C ASN A 394 -1.46 37.25 6.82
N TYR A 395 -1.50 36.81 5.55
CA TYR A 395 -1.23 35.43 5.16
C TYR A 395 0.17 34.93 5.55
N LEU A 396 1.20 35.76 5.37
CA LEU A 396 2.56 35.42 5.79
C LEU A 396 2.65 35.31 7.32
N LYS A 397 2.07 36.28 8.03
CA LYS A 397 2.05 36.32 9.49
C LYS A 397 1.37 35.06 10.05
N PHE A 398 0.13 34.79 9.66
CA PHE A 398 -0.68 33.68 10.19
C PHE A 398 -0.68 32.43 9.30
N SER A 399 0.47 32.12 8.71
CA SER A 399 0.62 31.05 7.72
C SER A 399 0.22 29.67 8.25
N TYR A 400 0.46 29.39 9.54
CA TYR A 400 0.11 28.12 10.16
C TYR A 400 -1.40 27.92 10.24
N TYR A 401 -2.14 28.96 10.63
CA TYR A 401 -3.60 28.97 10.62
C TYR A 401 -4.15 28.67 9.22
N TYR A 402 -3.64 29.37 8.20
CA TYR A 402 -4.15 29.24 6.84
C TYR A 402 -3.88 27.88 6.23
N GLU A 403 -2.68 27.32 6.40
CA GLU A 403 -2.38 25.97 5.92
C GLU A 403 -3.29 24.93 6.57
N SER A 404 -3.50 25.02 7.88
CA SER A 404 -4.37 24.08 8.61
C SER A 404 -5.82 24.18 8.17
N LEU A 405 -6.33 25.42 8.02
CA LEU A 405 -7.67 25.72 7.52
C LEU A 405 -7.87 25.14 6.11
N ASP A 406 -7.01 25.53 5.17
CA ASP A 406 -7.15 25.21 3.75
C ASP A 406 -6.99 23.68 3.53
N SER A 407 -6.02 23.03 4.18
CA SER A 407 -5.83 21.58 4.09
C SER A 407 -7.02 20.79 4.63
N TYR A 408 -7.57 21.19 5.78
CA TYR A 408 -8.74 20.52 6.36
C TYR A 408 -9.99 20.71 5.49
N THR A 409 -10.23 21.93 5.00
CA THR A 409 -11.36 22.24 4.11
C THR A 409 -11.26 21.48 2.78
N CYS A 410 -10.07 21.43 2.18
CA CYS A 410 -9.80 20.59 1.00
C CYS A 410 -10.18 19.14 1.23
N LEU A 411 -9.73 18.55 2.34
CA LEU A 411 -9.97 17.15 2.69
C LEU A 411 -11.48 16.81 2.72
N LEU A 412 -12.29 17.70 3.27
CA LEU A 412 -13.73 17.46 3.42
C LEU A 412 -14.49 17.66 2.10
N LEU A 413 -14.13 18.71 1.36
CA LEU A 413 -14.89 19.12 0.19
C LEU A 413 -14.53 18.30 -1.04
N PHE A 414 -13.27 17.87 -1.20
CA PHE A 414 -12.86 17.20 -2.43
C PHE A 414 -13.66 15.91 -2.68
N ASP A 415 -13.91 15.12 -1.64
CA ASP A 415 -14.75 13.91 -1.73
C ASP A 415 -16.23 14.27 -1.98
N SER A 416 -16.74 15.22 -1.21
CA SER A 416 -18.14 15.62 -1.26
C SER A 416 -18.53 16.26 -2.60
N LEU A 417 -17.65 17.07 -3.19
CA LEU A 417 -17.87 17.72 -4.49
C LEU A 417 -17.97 16.74 -5.65
N LEU A 418 -17.31 15.59 -5.55
CA LEU A 418 -17.34 14.53 -6.55
C LEU A 418 -18.64 13.71 -6.49
N LEU A 419 -19.31 13.70 -5.35
CA LEU A 419 -20.56 12.96 -5.16
C LEU A 419 -21.80 13.77 -5.55
N VAL A 420 -21.67 15.08 -5.71
CA VAL A 420 -22.77 15.99 -6.01
C VAL A 420 -23.13 15.99 -7.50
N LYS A 421 -24.44 15.91 -7.79
CA LYS A 421 -25.01 15.85 -9.15
C LYS A 421 -25.34 17.23 -9.77
N ARG A 422 -24.83 18.35 -9.21
CA ARG A 422 -24.93 19.69 -9.85
C ARG A 422 -23.64 20.16 -10.55
N LYS A 423 -23.73 20.48 -11.85
CA LYS A 423 -22.60 20.91 -12.69
C LYS A 423 -21.84 22.10 -12.12
N ALA A 424 -22.50 23.03 -11.41
CA ALA A 424 -21.84 24.21 -10.84
C ALA A 424 -20.67 23.86 -9.89
N TYR A 425 -20.72 22.72 -9.20
CA TYR A 425 -19.64 22.28 -8.32
C TYR A 425 -18.40 21.78 -9.07
N SER A 426 -18.50 21.43 -10.36
CA SER A 426 -17.33 21.04 -11.17
C SER A 426 -16.30 22.17 -11.29
N ASP A 427 -16.77 23.42 -11.30
CA ASP A 427 -15.92 24.61 -11.41
C ASP A 427 -14.97 24.75 -10.20
N LEU A 428 -15.24 24.07 -9.07
CA LEU A 428 -14.42 24.13 -7.85
C LEU A 428 -13.30 23.09 -7.80
N VAL A 429 -13.39 22.01 -8.58
CA VAL A 429 -12.46 20.88 -8.49
C VAL A 429 -11.03 21.30 -8.89
N GLU A 430 -10.87 21.99 -10.01
CA GLU A 430 -9.56 22.44 -10.49
C GLU A 430 -8.91 23.50 -9.56
N PRO A 431 -9.58 24.60 -9.16
CA PRO A 431 -8.99 25.57 -8.24
C PRO A 431 -8.62 24.97 -6.88
N LEU A 432 -9.44 24.06 -6.35
CA LEU A 432 -9.16 23.36 -5.09
C LEU A 432 -7.92 22.48 -5.22
N PHE A 433 -7.81 21.75 -6.34
CA PHE A 433 -6.64 20.92 -6.64
C PHE A 433 -5.35 21.75 -6.75
N LEU A 434 -5.38 22.84 -7.52
CA LEU A 434 -4.21 23.70 -7.73
C LEU A 434 -3.77 24.41 -6.44
N MET A 435 -4.72 24.81 -5.58
CA MET A 435 -4.41 25.33 -4.24
C MET A 435 -3.63 24.30 -3.42
N MET A 436 -4.11 23.07 -3.33
CA MET A 436 -3.42 21.99 -2.62
C MET A 436 -2.02 21.71 -3.20
N MET A 437 -1.91 21.60 -4.53
CA MET A 437 -0.63 21.38 -5.21
C MET A 437 0.36 22.51 -4.96
N SER A 438 -0.08 23.76 -5.00
CA SER A 438 0.79 24.91 -4.75
C SER A 438 1.40 24.89 -3.35
N ASN A 439 0.62 24.52 -2.32
CA ASN A 439 1.11 24.37 -0.95
C ASN A 439 2.18 23.27 -0.83
N ASN A 440 2.05 22.18 -1.59
CA ASN A 440 3.02 21.07 -1.58
C ASN A 440 4.35 21.42 -2.28
N TYR A 441 4.30 22.16 -3.40
CA TYR A 441 5.52 22.51 -4.16
C TYR A 441 6.21 23.78 -3.64
N PHE A 442 5.48 24.64 -2.93
CA PHE A 442 5.98 25.86 -2.29
C PHE A 442 5.64 25.88 -0.78
N PRO A 443 6.10 24.87 0.00
CA PRO A 443 5.81 24.78 1.41
C PRO A 443 6.49 25.91 2.19
N GLN A 444 6.00 26.18 3.39
CA GLN A 444 6.61 27.15 4.29
C GLN A 444 8.08 26.78 4.57
N LYS A 445 8.99 27.75 4.44
CA LYS A 445 10.38 27.64 4.87
C LYS A 445 10.66 28.73 5.91
N LEU A 446 11.50 28.40 6.89
CA LEU A 446 11.97 29.37 7.90
C LEU A 446 12.85 30.42 7.22
N HIS A 447 12.46 31.69 7.30
CA HIS A 447 13.25 32.81 6.81
C HIS A 447 13.32 33.91 7.88
N ASN A 448 14.53 34.44 8.11
CA ASN A 448 14.69 35.67 8.86
C ASN A 448 14.22 36.82 7.99
N HIS A 449 13.15 37.49 8.41
CA HIS A 449 12.73 38.75 7.82
C HIS A 449 13.74 39.83 8.20
N ASP A 450 14.71 40.10 7.33
CA ASP A 450 15.42 41.37 7.41
C ASP A 450 14.46 42.48 6.93
N SER A 451 14.19 43.39 7.85
CA SER A 451 13.23 44.49 7.73
C SER A 451 13.52 45.38 6.51
N GLY A 452 12.55 45.50 5.59
CA GLY A 452 12.56 46.59 4.59
C GLY A 452 11.55 46.47 3.45
N THR A 453 11.26 45.26 2.94
CA THR A 453 10.27 45.07 1.85
C THR A 453 9.57 43.71 1.95
N LEU A 454 8.24 43.70 1.77
CA LEU A 454 7.37 42.50 1.81
C LEU A 454 7.75 41.41 0.78
N LEU A 455 8.50 41.76 -0.27
CA LEU A 455 8.98 40.87 -1.33
C LEU A 455 10.51 40.69 -1.33
N GLY A 456 11.27 41.41 -0.51
CA GLY A 456 12.74 41.41 -0.56
C GLY A 456 13.40 40.10 -0.11
N CYS A 457 12.63 39.17 0.48
CA CYS A 457 13.10 37.87 0.93
C CYS A 457 12.66 36.76 -0.05
N LYS A 458 13.59 35.94 -0.56
CA LYS A 458 13.33 34.83 -1.52
C LYS A 458 12.19 33.90 -1.08
N GLY A 459 12.04 33.68 0.23
CA GLY A 459 10.97 32.87 0.81
C GLY A 459 9.58 33.50 0.73
N CYS A 460 9.52 34.81 0.93
CA CYS A 460 8.31 35.62 0.89
C CYS A 460 7.71 35.59 -0.53
N ALA A 461 8.55 35.71 -1.56
CA ALA A 461 8.14 35.60 -2.96
C ALA A 461 7.54 34.22 -3.30
N HIS A 462 8.11 33.12 -2.79
CA HIS A 462 7.55 31.78 -3.04
C HIS A 462 6.16 31.59 -2.41
N ARG A 463 5.85 32.29 -1.32
CA ARG A 463 4.55 32.23 -0.64
C ARG A 463 3.45 33.02 -1.33
N ALA A 464 3.79 33.92 -2.26
CA ALA A 464 2.81 34.59 -3.09
C ALA A 464 2.06 33.61 -4.01
N ILE A 465 2.72 32.52 -4.42
CA ILE A 465 2.13 31.51 -5.32
C ILE A 465 0.95 30.78 -4.64
N PRO A 466 1.12 30.12 -3.47
CA PRO A 466 -0.03 29.50 -2.80
C PRO A 466 -1.12 30.48 -2.39
N PHE A 467 -0.74 31.70 -1.96
CA PHE A 467 -1.70 32.75 -1.64
C PHE A 467 -2.60 33.11 -2.84
N LYS A 468 -2.02 33.26 -4.03
CA LYS A 468 -2.76 33.53 -5.28
C LYS A 468 -3.77 32.41 -5.58
N TYR A 469 -3.36 31.14 -5.48
CA TYR A 469 -4.26 30.02 -5.70
C TYR A 469 -5.39 29.96 -4.68
N ARG A 470 -5.09 30.22 -3.41
CA ARG A 470 -6.07 30.33 -2.33
C ARG A 470 -7.12 31.40 -2.63
N THR A 471 -6.69 32.60 -3.02
CA THR A 471 -7.59 33.70 -3.38
C THR A 471 -8.42 33.39 -4.63
N ASN A 472 -7.84 32.70 -5.62
CA ASN A 472 -8.59 32.25 -6.79
C ASN A 472 -9.68 31.23 -6.42
N PHE A 473 -9.35 30.22 -5.61
CA PHE A 473 -10.32 29.25 -5.12
C PHE A 473 -11.49 29.97 -4.43
N PHE A 474 -11.20 30.92 -3.53
CA PHE A 474 -12.24 31.68 -2.85
C PHE A 474 -13.11 32.53 -3.80
N LYS A 475 -12.50 33.14 -4.83
CA LYS A 475 -13.24 33.89 -5.87
C LYS A 475 -14.17 32.98 -6.67
N VAL A 476 -13.72 31.78 -7.05
CA VAL A 476 -14.55 30.80 -7.76
C VAL A 476 -15.64 30.26 -6.84
N LEU A 477 -15.33 30.00 -5.57
CA LEU A 477 -16.30 29.59 -4.56
C LEU A 477 -17.48 30.56 -4.47
N LYS A 478 -17.21 31.87 -4.32
CA LYS A 478 -18.28 32.89 -4.29
C LYS A 478 -19.15 32.88 -5.55
N LYS A 479 -18.54 32.71 -6.72
CA LYS A 479 -19.30 32.61 -7.99
C LYS A 479 -20.18 31.37 -8.02
N VAL A 480 -19.69 30.24 -7.54
CA VAL A 480 -20.43 28.97 -7.52
C VAL A 480 -21.58 29.03 -6.52
N LEU A 481 -21.39 29.60 -5.33
CA LEU A 481 -22.47 29.83 -4.37
C LEU A 481 -23.61 30.66 -4.99
N ASN A 482 -23.28 31.77 -5.66
CA ASN A 482 -24.28 32.59 -6.37
C ASN A 482 -25.00 31.83 -7.50
N LYS A 483 -24.30 30.95 -8.24
CA LYS A 483 -24.90 30.11 -9.30
C LYS A 483 -25.85 29.05 -8.72
N ILE A 484 -25.51 28.46 -7.58
CA ILE A 484 -26.33 27.43 -6.91
C ILE A 484 -27.63 28.04 -6.38
N GLU A 485 -27.59 29.31 -5.94
CA GLU A 485 -28.77 30.05 -5.49
C GLU A 485 -29.73 30.43 -6.65
N THR A 486 -29.29 30.38 -7.91
CA THR A 486 -30.00 30.99 -9.06
C THR A 486 -30.27 30.09 -10.27
N GLY A 487 -29.72 28.87 -10.34
CA GLY A 487 -29.70 28.06 -11.57
C GLY A 487 -30.42 26.70 -11.52
N PRO A 488 -30.91 26.17 -12.66
CA PRO A 488 -31.55 24.85 -12.75
C PRO A 488 -30.54 23.68 -12.71
N GLU A 489 -31.03 22.50 -12.35
CA GLU A 489 -30.26 21.24 -12.28
C GLU A 489 -29.90 20.71 -13.67
N GLY A 490 -28.61 20.68 -14.00
CA GLY A 490 -28.09 20.06 -15.23
C GLY A 490 -27.46 18.70 -14.97
N ALA A 491 -27.66 17.74 -15.88
CA ALA A 491 -27.10 16.38 -15.80
C ALA A 491 -25.55 16.35 -15.86
N ILE A 492 -24.93 15.36 -15.18
CA ILE A 492 -23.46 15.25 -15.01
C ILE A 492 -22.86 14.01 -15.67
N ALA A 493 -21.63 14.18 -16.15
CA ALA A 493 -20.62 13.16 -16.39
C ALA A 493 -20.23 12.36 -15.11
N SER A 494 -19.39 11.33 -15.23
CA SER A 494 -18.90 10.64 -14.02
C SER A 494 -17.95 11.54 -13.20
N PRO A 495 -17.83 11.35 -11.87
CA PRO A 495 -16.88 12.10 -11.04
C PRO A 495 -15.43 11.99 -11.53
N VAL A 496 -15.08 10.82 -12.07
CA VAL A 496 -13.78 10.55 -12.69
C VAL A 496 -13.58 11.41 -13.94
N ASP A 497 -14.60 11.56 -14.78
CA ASP A 497 -14.53 12.42 -15.97
C ASP A 497 -14.42 13.90 -15.60
N MET A 498 -15.09 14.35 -14.55
CA MET A 498 -14.97 15.72 -14.05
C MET A 498 -13.52 16.01 -13.64
N ILE A 499 -12.95 15.14 -12.82
CA ILE A 499 -11.55 15.22 -12.39
C ILE A 499 -10.62 15.20 -13.61
N LEU A 500 -10.72 14.17 -14.47
CA LEU A 500 -9.82 14.02 -15.60
C LEU A 500 -9.87 15.20 -16.57
N ARG A 501 -11.03 15.85 -16.75
CA ARG A 501 -11.18 17.07 -17.57
C ARG A 501 -10.60 18.30 -16.89
N SER A 502 -10.84 18.46 -15.59
CA SER A 502 -10.43 19.62 -14.79
C SER A 502 -8.91 19.78 -14.63
N ILE A 503 -8.12 18.75 -14.95
CA ILE A 503 -6.66 18.77 -14.74
C ILE A 503 -5.86 18.20 -15.92
N GLN A 504 -6.44 18.21 -17.13
CA GLN A 504 -5.74 17.75 -18.35
C GLN A 504 -4.44 18.53 -18.63
N SER A 505 -4.36 19.78 -18.15
CA SER A 505 -3.22 20.66 -18.37
C SER A 505 -2.02 20.35 -17.46
N ILE A 506 -2.17 19.49 -16.45
CA ILE A 506 -1.13 19.21 -15.46
C ILE A 506 -0.07 18.26 -16.03
N PRO A 507 1.24 18.51 -15.81
CA PRO A 507 2.31 17.61 -16.20
C PRO A 507 2.19 16.24 -15.50
N LYS A 508 1.48 15.29 -16.14
CA LYS A 508 1.25 13.94 -15.60
C LYS A 508 2.55 13.14 -15.41
N ASP A 509 3.58 13.50 -16.17
CA ASP A 509 4.84 12.78 -16.25
C ASP A 509 5.67 12.85 -14.96
N GLU A 510 5.54 13.93 -14.19
CA GLU A 510 6.18 14.07 -12.88
C GLU A 510 5.75 13.00 -11.87
N PHE A 511 4.45 12.72 -11.83
CA PHE A 511 3.91 11.74 -10.90
C PHE A 511 4.24 10.30 -11.31
N LEU A 512 4.32 10.01 -12.62
CA LEU A 512 4.84 8.74 -13.12
C LEU A 512 6.28 8.53 -12.67
N LEU A 513 7.10 9.58 -12.73
CA LEU A 513 8.49 9.54 -12.31
C LEU A 513 8.62 9.36 -10.80
N GLU A 514 7.82 10.05 -9.97
CA GLU A 514 7.85 9.84 -8.51
C GLU A 514 7.36 8.44 -8.11
N ARG A 515 6.36 7.88 -8.81
CA ARG A 515 5.96 6.47 -8.65
C ARG A 515 7.11 5.53 -9.00
N LEU A 516 7.78 5.74 -10.14
CA LEU A 516 8.93 4.95 -10.56
C LEU A 516 10.08 5.02 -9.55
N LYS A 517 10.42 6.23 -9.10
CA LYS A 517 11.46 6.48 -8.10
C LYS A 517 11.17 5.74 -6.80
N THR A 518 9.92 5.78 -6.33
CA THR A 518 9.47 5.07 -5.12
C THR A 518 9.60 3.56 -5.28
N SER A 519 9.16 3.00 -6.41
CA SER A 519 9.28 1.57 -6.70
C SER A 519 10.75 1.13 -6.76
N LEU A 520 11.61 1.87 -7.47
CA LEU A 520 13.05 1.56 -7.57
C LEU A 520 13.73 1.60 -6.19
N LYS A 521 13.49 2.65 -5.39
CA LYS A 521 14.01 2.73 -4.01
C LYS A 521 13.56 1.55 -3.16
N THR A 522 12.32 1.12 -3.31
CA THR A 522 11.78 -0.04 -2.58
C THR A 522 12.52 -1.32 -2.96
N ALA A 523 12.65 -1.59 -4.27
CA ALA A 523 13.35 -2.77 -4.76
C ALA A 523 14.85 -2.78 -4.44
N ILE A 524 15.52 -1.64 -4.36
CA ILE A 524 16.97 -1.57 -4.05
C ILE A 524 17.25 -1.78 -2.56
N ASN A 525 16.31 -1.41 -1.69
CA ASN A 525 16.51 -1.45 -0.23
C ASN A 525 15.99 -2.74 0.43
N VAL A 526 15.25 -3.58 -0.29
CA VAL A 526 14.71 -4.84 0.26
C VAL A 526 15.78 -5.94 0.30
N GLU A 527 15.76 -6.81 1.31
CA GLU A 527 16.68 -7.95 1.37
C GLU A 527 16.10 -9.14 0.60
N VAL A 528 16.64 -9.47 -0.58
CA VAL A 528 16.07 -10.54 -1.44
C VAL A 528 16.42 -11.92 -0.89
N ASN A 529 15.57 -12.44 0.00
CA ASN A 529 15.74 -13.73 0.69
C ASN A 529 14.50 -14.65 0.61
N ASP A 530 13.38 -14.18 0.07
CA ASP A 530 12.13 -14.92 -0.04
C ASP A 530 11.30 -14.53 -1.28
N THR A 531 10.16 -15.19 -1.47
CA THR A 531 9.25 -14.92 -2.60
C THR A 531 8.59 -13.54 -2.51
N LYS A 532 8.35 -13.00 -1.31
CA LYS A 532 7.78 -11.65 -1.14
C LYS A 532 8.72 -10.60 -1.74
N ASN A 533 10.01 -10.71 -1.45
CA ASN A 533 10.99 -9.75 -1.93
C ASN A 533 11.22 -9.87 -3.45
N VAL A 534 11.08 -11.08 -4.01
CA VAL A 534 11.01 -11.29 -5.47
C VAL A 534 9.77 -10.60 -6.09
N LEU A 535 8.60 -10.68 -5.46
CA LEU A 535 7.38 -10.00 -5.92
C LEU A 535 7.51 -8.48 -5.90
N THR A 536 8.21 -7.92 -4.91
CA THR A 536 8.55 -6.48 -4.86
C THR A 536 9.37 -6.06 -6.08
N ILE A 537 10.34 -6.88 -6.51
CA ILE A 537 11.12 -6.61 -7.72
C ILE A 537 10.24 -6.74 -8.97
N PHE A 538 9.40 -7.78 -9.07
CA PHE A 538 8.44 -7.90 -10.18
C PHE A 538 7.52 -6.68 -10.30
N ARG A 539 7.02 -6.18 -9.18
CA ARG A 539 6.21 -4.95 -9.15
C ARG A 539 6.98 -3.76 -9.71
N THR A 540 8.25 -3.64 -9.34
CA THR A 540 9.12 -2.55 -9.82
C THR A 540 9.40 -2.66 -11.32
N LEU A 541 9.65 -3.87 -11.84
CA LEU A 541 9.80 -4.10 -13.28
C LEU A 541 8.52 -3.78 -14.06
N GLN A 542 7.36 -4.11 -13.48
CA GLN A 542 6.07 -3.76 -14.05
C GLN A 542 5.89 -2.24 -14.15
N VAL A 543 6.16 -1.50 -13.06
CA VAL A 543 6.07 -0.05 -13.04
C VAL A 543 7.08 0.60 -14.00
N LEU A 544 8.32 0.12 -14.02
CA LEU A 544 9.37 0.63 -14.91
C LEU A 544 8.99 0.45 -16.39
N GLY A 545 8.57 -0.76 -16.78
CA GLY A 545 8.12 -1.01 -18.15
C GLY A 545 6.85 -0.26 -18.51
N GLU A 546 5.93 -0.04 -17.56
CA GLU A 546 4.72 0.77 -17.76
C GLU A 546 5.07 2.24 -18.03
N VAL A 547 5.95 2.84 -17.23
CA VAL A 547 6.35 4.25 -17.39
C VAL A 547 7.05 4.44 -18.74
N ILE A 548 7.90 3.51 -19.14
CA ILE A 548 8.56 3.53 -20.46
C ILE A 548 7.53 3.40 -21.60
N ALA A 549 6.56 2.48 -21.48
CA ALA A 549 5.52 2.29 -22.49
C ALA A 549 4.57 3.49 -22.61
N THR A 550 4.05 3.97 -21.48
CA THR A 550 3.13 5.11 -21.41
C THR A 550 3.78 6.38 -21.91
N SER A 551 5.02 6.63 -21.53
CA SER A 551 5.73 7.82 -21.97
C SER A 551 6.02 7.83 -23.47
N THR A 552 6.20 6.65 -24.08
CA THR A 552 6.30 6.49 -25.54
C THR A 552 4.97 6.74 -26.26
N ASN A 553 3.84 6.37 -25.64
CA ASN A 553 2.51 6.49 -26.24
C ASN A 553 1.89 7.90 -26.06
N GLU A 554 1.99 8.45 -24.86
CA GLU A 554 1.40 9.74 -24.45
C GLU A 554 2.32 10.94 -24.66
N ASN A 555 3.54 10.72 -25.16
CA ASN A 555 4.45 11.81 -25.57
C ASN A 555 4.92 12.72 -24.43
N PHE A 556 5.38 12.08 -23.37
CA PHE A 556 5.94 12.81 -22.25
C PHE A 556 7.41 13.13 -22.47
N VAL A 557 7.80 14.37 -22.13
CA VAL A 557 9.20 14.81 -22.14
C VAL A 557 10.04 13.87 -21.26
N SER A 558 9.52 13.49 -20.09
CA SER A 558 10.17 12.53 -19.20
C SER A 558 10.45 11.19 -19.87
N GLY A 559 9.61 10.72 -20.81
CA GLY A 559 9.83 9.47 -21.54
C GLY A 559 11.10 9.50 -22.37
N PHE A 560 11.26 10.57 -23.14
CA PHE A 560 12.47 10.76 -23.93
C PHE A 560 13.72 10.85 -23.03
N LEU A 561 13.60 11.53 -21.88
CA LEU A 561 14.68 11.61 -20.90
C LEU A 561 15.02 10.24 -20.31
N LEU A 562 14.04 9.39 -19.99
CA LEU A 562 14.28 8.02 -19.51
C LEU A 562 14.96 7.16 -20.60
N SER A 563 14.42 7.14 -21.82
CA SER A 563 14.99 6.37 -22.94
C SER A 563 16.39 6.86 -23.35
N ALA A 564 16.75 8.11 -23.05
CA ALA A 564 18.11 8.60 -23.31
C ALA A 564 19.16 7.92 -22.43
N HIS A 565 18.74 7.43 -21.26
CA HIS A 565 19.61 6.89 -20.22
C HIS A 565 19.56 5.36 -20.13
N ILE A 566 18.65 4.72 -20.86
CA ILE A 566 18.48 3.28 -20.90
C ILE A 566 18.86 2.78 -22.31
N PRO A 567 19.70 1.73 -22.45
CA PRO A 567 19.98 1.12 -23.73
C PRO A 567 18.70 0.65 -24.45
N TYR A 568 18.66 0.76 -25.78
CA TYR A 568 17.47 0.41 -26.56
C TYR A 568 17.03 -1.05 -26.37
N ASP A 569 17.97 -1.99 -26.29
CA ASP A 569 17.64 -3.41 -26.10
C ASP A 569 17.04 -3.66 -24.70
N LEU A 570 17.50 -2.93 -23.69
CA LEU A 570 16.94 -2.97 -22.35
C LEU A 570 15.55 -2.32 -22.30
N GLU A 571 15.34 -1.20 -22.98
CA GLU A 571 14.04 -0.55 -23.14
C GLU A 571 13.00 -1.54 -23.73
N LEU A 572 13.36 -2.25 -24.80
CA LEU A 572 12.52 -3.29 -25.40
C LEU A 572 12.27 -4.46 -24.43
N ALA A 573 13.31 -4.94 -23.74
CA ALA A 573 13.17 -6.03 -22.77
C ALA A 573 12.21 -5.65 -21.63
N LEU A 574 12.29 -4.42 -21.11
CA LEU A 574 11.42 -3.91 -20.05
C LEU A 574 9.95 -3.80 -20.52
N MET A 575 9.71 -3.31 -21.74
CA MET A 575 8.36 -3.27 -22.31
C MET A 575 7.79 -4.69 -22.49
N ASP A 576 8.60 -5.64 -22.95
CA ASP A 576 8.19 -7.04 -23.12
C ASP A 576 7.89 -7.71 -21.78
N ILE A 577 8.78 -7.56 -20.80
CA ILE A 577 8.59 -8.05 -19.43
C ILE A 577 7.28 -7.50 -18.86
N ARG A 578 7.04 -6.18 -18.99
CA ARG A 578 5.78 -5.55 -18.59
C ARG A 578 4.57 -6.20 -19.26
N ASN A 579 4.63 -6.44 -20.57
CA ASN A 579 3.52 -7.04 -21.31
C ASN A 579 3.24 -8.50 -20.90
N ASP A 580 4.27 -9.21 -20.47
CA ASP A 580 4.18 -10.60 -20.04
C ASP A 580 3.73 -10.74 -18.58
N ILE A 581 4.02 -9.77 -17.71
CA ILE A 581 3.56 -9.76 -16.31
C ILE A 581 2.23 -9.04 -16.10
N SER A 582 1.83 -8.11 -16.99
CA SER A 582 0.59 -7.32 -16.84
C SER A 582 -0.66 -7.98 -17.40
N HIS A 583 -0.51 -9.10 -18.10
CA HIS A 583 -1.62 -9.82 -18.71
C HIS A 583 -1.52 -11.31 -18.41
N TYR A 584 -2.66 -11.94 -18.15
CA TYR A 584 -2.70 -13.38 -18.04
C TYR A 584 -2.41 -14.03 -19.42
N LYS A 585 -1.26 -14.71 -19.54
CA LYS A 585 -0.87 -15.49 -20.72
C LYS A 585 -0.54 -16.91 -20.31
N ALA A 586 -1.35 -17.87 -20.77
CA ALA A 586 -1.29 -19.27 -20.34
C ALA A 586 0.11 -19.92 -20.50
N ASN A 587 0.89 -19.50 -21.51
CA ASN A 587 2.23 -20.01 -21.76
C ASN A 587 3.34 -19.32 -20.92
N VAL A 588 3.05 -18.19 -20.28
CA VAL A 588 4.04 -17.42 -19.47
C VAL A 588 3.91 -17.72 -17.98
N ILE A 589 2.71 -18.08 -17.50
CA ILE A 589 2.43 -18.26 -16.07
C ILE A 589 3.39 -19.25 -15.40
N GLN A 590 3.70 -20.37 -16.04
CA GLN A 590 4.58 -21.38 -15.46
C GLN A 590 6.02 -20.89 -15.33
N GLY A 591 6.53 -20.18 -16.34
CA GLY A 591 7.84 -19.52 -16.27
C GLY A 591 7.90 -18.50 -15.15
N ARG A 592 6.82 -17.71 -14.99
CA ARG A 592 6.71 -16.75 -13.89
C ARG A 592 6.69 -17.42 -12.51
N LEU A 593 5.89 -18.47 -12.32
CA LEU A 593 5.85 -19.21 -11.05
C LEU A 593 7.19 -19.85 -10.67
N ASN A 594 7.98 -20.25 -11.67
CA ASN A 594 9.34 -20.75 -11.49
C ASN A 594 10.33 -19.61 -11.17
N LEU A 595 10.20 -18.44 -11.79
CA LEU A 595 11.06 -17.29 -11.48
C LEU A 595 10.85 -16.77 -10.05
N GLU A 596 9.62 -16.85 -9.53
CA GLU A 596 9.29 -16.51 -8.14
C GLU A 596 10.05 -17.33 -7.09
N THR A 597 10.68 -18.45 -7.46
CA THR A 597 11.53 -19.26 -6.57
C THR A 597 13.03 -19.03 -6.78
N ARG A 598 13.45 -18.24 -7.79
CA ARG A 598 14.86 -18.01 -8.15
C ARG A 598 15.46 -16.80 -7.43
N ILE A 599 15.57 -16.88 -6.10
CA ILE A 599 16.09 -15.80 -5.23
C ILE A 599 17.45 -15.25 -5.73
N GLY A 600 18.40 -16.13 -6.07
CA GLY A 600 19.74 -15.71 -6.51
C GLY A 600 19.78 -14.95 -7.84
N LEU A 601 18.82 -15.17 -8.76
CA LEU A 601 18.70 -14.36 -9.98
C LEU A 601 18.21 -12.96 -9.64
N PHE A 602 17.25 -12.85 -8.72
CA PHE A 602 16.66 -11.58 -8.32
C PHE A 602 17.60 -10.71 -7.48
N GLN A 603 18.56 -11.31 -6.76
CA GLN A 603 19.67 -10.56 -6.17
C GLN A 603 20.52 -9.85 -7.24
N LYS A 604 20.84 -10.53 -8.35
CA LYS A 604 21.59 -9.91 -9.47
C LYS A 604 20.75 -8.85 -10.19
N ILE A 605 19.46 -9.09 -10.38
CA ILE A 605 18.54 -8.09 -10.96
C ILE A 605 18.44 -6.86 -10.06
N GLN A 606 18.45 -7.03 -8.73
CA GLN A 606 18.47 -5.91 -7.79
C GLN A 606 19.71 -5.03 -7.98
N ASP A 607 20.89 -5.63 -8.19
CA ASP A 607 22.12 -4.88 -8.51
C ASP A 607 21.97 -4.09 -9.82
N GLU A 608 21.37 -4.69 -10.85
CA GLU A 608 21.07 -3.99 -12.11
C GLU A 608 20.07 -2.85 -11.92
N LEU A 609 19.03 -3.04 -11.10
CA LEU A 609 18.08 -1.97 -10.74
C LEU A 609 18.75 -0.83 -9.98
N LYS A 610 19.75 -1.12 -9.15
CA LYS A 610 20.55 -0.09 -8.47
C LYS A 610 21.33 0.77 -9.47
N LEU A 611 21.93 0.15 -10.50
CA LEU A 611 22.60 0.85 -11.59
C LEU A 611 21.62 1.70 -12.42
N ILE A 612 20.44 1.17 -12.72
CA ILE A 612 19.35 1.92 -13.40
C ILE A 612 18.95 3.13 -12.56
N TYR A 613 18.72 2.96 -11.25
CA TYR A 613 18.34 4.08 -10.37
C TYR A 613 19.40 5.18 -10.34
N GLN A 614 20.69 4.82 -10.20
CA GLN A 614 21.80 5.78 -10.25
C GLN A 614 21.86 6.54 -11.58
N THR A 615 21.58 5.84 -12.68
CA THR A 615 21.57 6.39 -14.03
C THR A 615 20.39 7.33 -14.28
N LEU A 616 19.23 7.07 -13.65
CA LEU A 616 18.02 7.87 -13.76
C LEU A 616 17.89 8.99 -12.71
N GLU A 617 18.72 9.01 -11.67
CA GLU A 617 18.63 10.02 -10.61
C GLU A 617 18.66 11.48 -11.11
N PRO A 618 19.48 11.85 -12.12
CA PRO A 618 19.42 13.20 -12.70
C PRO A 618 18.06 13.52 -13.32
N VAL A 619 17.36 12.52 -13.91
CA VAL A 619 16.00 12.71 -14.46
C VAL A 619 15.05 13.03 -13.31
N PHE A 620 15.03 12.24 -12.24
CA PHE A 620 14.16 12.46 -11.08
C PHE A 620 14.43 13.82 -10.42
N SER A 621 15.70 14.21 -10.31
CA SER A 621 16.11 15.47 -9.67
C SER A 621 15.77 16.72 -10.50
N CYS A 622 15.84 16.65 -11.83
CA CYS A 622 15.54 17.78 -12.71
C CYS A 622 14.03 18.02 -12.88
N GLN A 623 13.25 16.94 -12.93
CA GLN A 623 11.85 17.00 -13.37
C GLN A 623 10.97 17.83 -12.41
N GLN A 624 11.21 17.78 -11.09
CA GLN A 624 10.51 18.64 -10.12
C GLN A 624 10.45 20.14 -10.47
N PHE A 625 11.41 20.67 -11.25
CA PHE A 625 11.42 22.07 -11.67
C PHE A 625 10.36 22.37 -12.74
N LYS A 626 9.96 21.39 -13.55
CA LYS A 626 8.90 21.50 -14.56
C LYS A 626 7.53 21.70 -13.91
N MET A 627 7.24 20.95 -12.83
CA MET A 627 6.00 21.15 -12.07
C MET A 627 5.95 22.51 -11.38
N LYS A 628 7.07 22.95 -10.79
CA LYS A 628 7.15 24.28 -10.16
C LYS A 628 6.90 25.41 -11.17
N GLU A 629 7.48 25.31 -12.37
CA GLU A 629 7.19 26.26 -13.45
C GLU A 629 5.74 26.22 -13.89
N TYR A 630 5.17 25.03 -14.06
CA TYR A 630 3.76 24.89 -14.42
C TYR A 630 2.85 25.58 -13.39
N ILE A 631 3.10 25.37 -12.08
CA ILE A 631 2.32 26.02 -11.03
C ILE A 631 2.49 27.55 -11.07
N ILE A 632 3.67 28.08 -11.40
CA ILE A 632 3.83 29.54 -11.55
C ILE A 632 3.13 30.06 -12.80
N GLN A 633 3.31 29.41 -13.94
CA GLN A 633 2.74 29.82 -15.22
C GLN A 633 1.22 29.75 -15.22
N SER A 634 0.66 28.69 -14.62
CA SER A 634 -0.78 28.52 -14.46
C SER A 634 -1.41 29.58 -13.53
N ALA A 635 -0.60 30.22 -12.67
CA ALA A 635 -1.04 31.37 -11.88
C ALA A 635 -1.02 32.70 -12.66
N SER A 636 -0.25 32.79 -13.76
CA SER A 636 -0.01 34.04 -14.51
C SER A 636 -1.22 34.65 -15.22
N PRO A 637 -2.18 33.90 -15.77
CA PRO A 637 -3.42 34.47 -16.31
C PRO A 637 -4.36 34.99 -15.22
N LEU A 638 -4.17 34.51 -13.98
CA LEU A 638 -5.04 34.79 -12.85
C LEU A 638 -4.52 35.98 -12.03
N PHE A 639 -3.20 36.22 -12.03
CA PHE A 639 -2.50 37.27 -11.27
C PHE A 639 -1.17 37.66 -11.91
N TYR A 640 -0.68 38.88 -11.65
CA TYR A 640 0.67 39.29 -12.07
C TYR A 640 1.75 38.43 -11.38
N VAL A 641 2.56 37.72 -12.17
CA VAL A 641 3.77 37.02 -11.72
C VAL A 641 4.93 37.99 -11.85
N SER A 642 5.57 38.31 -10.73
CA SER A 642 6.76 39.16 -10.73
C SER A 642 7.90 38.46 -11.46
N ASN A 643 8.72 39.23 -12.18
CA ASN A 643 9.95 38.70 -12.79
C ASN A 643 10.90 38.06 -11.76
N GLU A 644 10.74 38.37 -10.47
CA GLU A 644 11.54 37.87 -9.36
C GLU A 644 11.18 36.42 -8.98
N GLU A 645 9.90 36.02 -9.02
CA GLU A 645 9.44 34.64 -8.80
C GLU A 645 10.03 33.68 -9.85
N LEU A 646 10.05 34.07 -11.13
CA LEU A 646 10.65 33.28 -12.22
C LEU A 646 12.19 33.27 -12.15
N LYS A 647 12.82 34.39 -11.76
CA LYS A 647 14.27 34.46 -11.55
C LYS A 647 14.72 33.50 -10.45
N ASN A 648 13.94 33.33 -9.38
CA ASN A 648 14.30 32.45 -8.26
C ASN A 648 14.34 30.97 -8.64
N ILE A 649 13.40 30.47 -9.47
CA ILE A 649 13.48 29.11 -10.02
C ILE A 649 14.72 28.95 -10.92
N ALA A 650 15.01 29.96 -11.75
CA ALA A 650 16.20 29.93 -12.61
C ALA A 650 17.50 29.85 -11.77
N VAL A 651 17.56 30.54 -10.63
CA VAL A 651 18.67 30.45 -9.67
C VAL A 651 18.75 29.07 -9.00
N ASP A 652 17.62 28.48 -8.63
CA ASP A 652 17.59 27.13 -8.03
C ASP A 652 18.09 26.07 -9.02
N ARG A 653 17.70 26.16 -10.30
CA ARG A 653 18.22 25.31 -11.38
C ARG A 653 19.72 25.47 -11.57
N GLU A 654 20.19 26.71 -11.60
CA GLU A 654 21.61 27.03 -11.74
C GLU A 654 22.44 26.49 -10.56
N THR A 655 21.89 26.58 -9.35
CA THR A 655 22.54 26.06 -8.14
C THR A 655 22.63 24.54 -8.19
N TRP A 656 21.54 23.87 -8.58
CA TRP A 656 21.52 22.41 -8.71
C TRP A 656 22.49 21.92 -9.80
N SER A 657 22.52 22.57 -10.97
CA SER A 657 23.40 22.17 -12.08
C SER A 657 24.87 22.39 -11.76
N LYS A 658 25.22 23.43 -10.98
CA LYS A 658 26.58 23.63 -10.46
C LYS A 658 26.99 22.57 -9.45
N THR A 659 26.09 22.24 -8.52
CA THR A 659 26.36 21.28 -7.45
C THR A 659 26.56 19.86 -8.02
N ASN A 660 25.84 19.52 -9.08
CA ASN A 660 25.84 18.19 -9.71
C ASN A 660 26.46 18.20 -11.12
N ARG A 661 27.51 19.01 -11.33
CA ARG A 661 28.03 19.36 -12.67
C ARG A 661 28.33 18.15 -13.56
N ASP A 662 29.05 17.16 -13.05
CA ASP A 662 29.48 16.01 -13.87
C ASP A 662 28.31 15.11 -14.24
N GLN A 663 27.37 14.91 -13.30
CA GLN A 663 26.13 14.17 -13.54
C GLN A 663 25.25 14.90 -14.56
N PHE A 664 25.12 16.23 -14.45
CA PHE A 664 24.36 17.04 -15.40
C PHE A 664 24.98 17.06 -16.80
N LYS A 665 26.31 17.08 -16.89
CA LYS A 665 27.03 16.95 -18.17
C LYS A 665 26.71 15.60 -18.83
N SER A 666 26.89 14.49 -18.11
CA SER A 666 26.57 13.13 -18.59
C SER A 666 25.11 13.01 -19.05
N TYR A 667 24.19 13.54 -18.24
CA TYR A 667 22.76 13.60 -18.52
C TYR A 667 22.46 14.33 -19.84
N THR A 668 23.07 15.51 -20.04
CA THR A 668 22.89 16.31 -21.27
C THR A 668 23.42 15.59 -22.51
N VAL A 669 24.59 14.94 -22.40
CA VAL A 669 25.19 14.19 -23.51
C VAL A 669 24.27 13.08 -23.99
N ASN A 670 23.69 12.33 -23.05
CA ASN A 670 22.84 11.18 -23.35
C ASN A 670 21.54 11.60 -24.07
N VAL A 671 20.90 12.69 -23.63
CA VAL A 671 19.73 13.26 -24.29
C VAL A 671 20.05 13.67 -25.74
N PHE A 672 21.18 14.35 -25.94
CA PHE A 672 21.61 14.74 -27.28
C PHE A 672 21.91 13.53 -28.18
N ARG A 673 22.64 12.52 -27.67
CA ARG A 673 22.94 11.28 -28.40
C ARG A 673 21.69 10.54 -28.83
N LEU A 674 20.67 10.48 -27.98
CA LEU A 674 19.39 9.85 -28.35
C LEU A 674 18.70 10.66 -29.45
N PHE A 675 18.67 12.00 -29.33
CA PHE A 675 18.09 12.85 -30.35
C PHE A 675 18.78 12.70 -31.71
N GLU A 676 20.11 12.68 -31.75
CA GLU A 676 20.89 12.41 -32.97
C GLU A 676 20.53 11.05 -33.59
N ARG A 677 20.40 10.00 -32.77
CA ARG A 677 20.00 8.65 -33.23
C ARG A 677 18.58 8.64 -33.78
N VAL A 678 17.63 9.29 -33.10
CA VAL A 678 16.23 9.40 -33.55
C VAL A 678 16.16 10.12 -34.89
N LEU A 679 16.89 11.22 -35.04
CA LEU A 679 17.01 11.95 -36.30
C LEU A 679 17.57 11.06 -37.41
N LYS A 680 18.77 10.49 -37.23
CA LYS A 680 19.41 9.60 -38.23
C LYS A 680 18.52 8.43 -38.66
N LYS A 681 17.77 7.83 -37.73
CA LYS A 681 16.84 6.72 -38.04
C LYS A 681 15.53 7.19 -38.70
N SER A 682 15.06 8.39 -38.40
CA SER A 682 13.78 8.90 -38.90
C SER A 682 13.89 9.41 -40.33
N PHE A 683 14.99 10.08 -40.68
CA PHE A 683 15.19 10.71 -41.99
C PHE A 683 15.01 9.78 -43.20
N PRO A 684 15.66 8.60 -43.29
CA PRO A 684 15.62 7.77 -44.50
C PRO A 684 14.24 7.15 -44.78
N LYS A 685 13.31 7.28 -43.84
CA LYS A 685 12.02 6.59 -43.87
C LYS A 685 10.84 7.55 -43.75
N MET A 686 11.04 8.87 -43.68
CA MET A 686 9.96 9.87 -43.51
C MET A 686 8.88 9.79 -44.61
N ASN A 687 9.21 9.19 -45.76
CA ASN A 687 8.27 8.94 -46.86
C ASN A 687 7.30 7.76 -46.62
N ASP A 688 7.38 7.06 -45.47
CA ASP A 688 6.42 5.99 -45.08
C ASP A 688 5.19 6.61 -44.39
N PRO A 689 4.03 6.71 -45.07
CA PRO A 689 2.86 7.41 -44.55
C PRO A 689 2.31 6.76 -43.27
N LYS A 690 2.52 5.45 -43.09
CA LYS A 690 1.99 4.69 -41.94
C LYS A 690 2.72 5.01 -40.64
N LYS A 691 3.95 5.53 -40.71
CA LYS A 691 4.79 5.82 -39.54
C LYS A 691 5.23 7.29 -39.46
N TYR A 692 4.84 8.11 -40.44
CA TYR A 692 5.20 9.52 -40.55
C TYR A 692 4.88 10.32 -39.29
N PHE A 693 3.60 10.39 -38.90
CA PHE A 693 3.16 11.14 -37.73
C PHE A 693 3.81 10.66 -36.43
N GLN A 694 3.99 9.35 -36.25
CA GLN A 694 4.65 8.79 -35.07
C GLN A 694 6.11 9.25 -34.94
N ARG A 695 6.82 9.44 -36.07
CA ARG A 695 8.22 9.88 -36.07
C ARG A 695 8.35 11.38 -35.83
N ILE A 696 7.48 12.20 -36.42
CA ILE A 696 7.42 13.64 -36.12
C ILE A 696 7.12 13.85 -34.65
N LYS A 697 6.15 13.10 -34.14
CA LYS A 697 5.75 13.09 -32.75
C LYS A 697 6.94 12.76 -31.82
N ARG A 698 7.78 11.77 -32.16
CA ARG A 698 9.01 11.44 -31.42
C ARG A 698 10.12 12.49 -31.55
N LEU A 699 10.20 13.20 -32.68
CA LEU A 699 11.13 14.32 -32.87
C LEU A 699 10.72 15.53 -32.02
N GLN A 700 9.42 15.80 -31.92
CA GLN A 700 8.87 16.85 -31.06
C GLN A 700 9.22 16.62 -29.59
N ASP A 701 9.09 15.38 -29.11
CA ASP A 701 9.46 15.04 -27.73
C ASP A 701 10.96 15.24 -27.48
N GLY A 702 11.79 14.84 -28.45
CA GLY A 702 13.23 15.06 -28.39
C GLY A 702 13.61 16.54 -28.36
N ALA A 703 12.95 17.37 -29.18
CA ALA A 703 13.15 18.82 -29.18
C ALA A 703 12.71 19.47 -27.86
N LYS A 704 11.55 19.08 -27.32
CA LYS A 704 11.07 19.55 -26.01
C LYS A 704 12.00 19.12 -24.87
N ALA A 705 12.51 17.89 -24.89
CA ALA A 705 13.47 17.39 -23.91
C ALA A 705 14.78 18.17 -23.98
N LEU A 706 15.29 18.42 -25.18
CA LEU A 706 16.48 19.25 -25.40
C LEU A 706 16.27 20.68 -24.86
N ASN A 707 15.20 21.36 -25.24
CA ASN A 707 14.88 22.70 -24.74
C ASN A 707 14.76 22.73 -23.20
N PHE A 708 14.15 21.70 -22.60
CA PHE A 708 14.10 21.57 -21.15
C PHE A 708 15.51 21.48 -20.53
N VAL A 709 16.40 20.65 -21.07
CA VAL A 709 17.79 20.53 -20.59
C VAL A 709 18.54 21.86 -20.74
N PHE A 710 18.38 22.58 -21.84
CA PHE A 710 19.06 23.86 -22.06
C PHE A 710 18.50 25.03 -21.25
N SER A 711 17.27 24.91 -20.74
CA SER A 711 16.71 25.90 -19.81
C SER A 711 17.51 26.02 -18.50
N PHE A 712 18.31 24.99 -18.15
CA PHE A 712 19.25 25.05 -17.03
C PHE A 712 20.44 25.92 -17.43
N LYS A 713 20.30 27.24 -17.25
CA LYS A 713 21.34 28.24 -17.55
C LYS A 713 22.69 27.80 -16.96
N VAL A 714 23.61 27.35 -17.80
CA VAL A 714 24.98 27.04 -17.39
C VAL A 714 25.78 28.34 -17.50
N LYS A 715 26.11 29.00 -16.38
CA LYS A 715 26.84 30.28 -16.32
C LYS A 715 28.23 30.31 -17.01
N PHE A 716 28.67 29.20 -17.59
CA PHE A 716 29.97 29.04 -18.24
C PHE A 716 29.96 29.31 -19.75
N VAL A 717 28.83 29.76 -20.29
CA VAL A 717 28.61 29.93 -21.73
C VAL A 717 28.38 31.42 -22.02
N ASP A 718 29.08 31.92 -23.03
CA ASP A 718 28.89 33.25 -23.58
C ASP A 718 27.39 33.53 -23.83
N PRO A 719 26.82 34.66 -23.35
CA PRO A 719 25.40 34.99 -23.51
C PRO A 719 24.91 34.90 -24.96
N MET A 720 25.78 35.21 -25.92
CA MET A 720 25.51 35.06 -27.36
C MET A 720 25.32 33.59 -27.76
N THR A 721 26.16 32.68 -27.25
CA THR A 721 26.04 31.23 -27.48
C THR A 721 24.76 30.64 -26.86
N ILE A 722 24.33 31.16 -25.70
CA ILE A 722 23.03 30.79 -25.09
C ILE A 722 21.87 31.26 -25.97
N GLN A 723 21.92 32.50 -26.45
CA GLN A 723 20.89 33.03 -27.34
C GLN A 723 20.81 32.21 -28.63
N HIS A 724 21.95 31.86 -29.24
CA HIS A 724 21.99 30.99 -30.42
C HIS A 724 21.40 29.60 -30.18
N LEU A 725 21.54 29.02 -28.98
CA LEU A 725 20.90 27.75 -28.61
C LEU A 725 19.38 27.89 -28.50
N ILE A 726 18.89 28.97 -27.90
CA ILE A 726 17.45 29.28 -27.80
C ILE A 726 16.88 29.47 -29.20
N ASP A 727 17.50 30.31 -30.02
CA ASP A 727 17.06 30.59 -31.38
C ASP A 727 17.05 29.32 -32.24
N ALA A 728 18.07 28.46 -32.11
CA ALA A 728 18.11 27.17 -32.80
C ALA A 728 17.00 26.21 -32.32
N GLY A 729 16.70 26.21 -31.02
CA GLY A 729 15.59 25.45 -30.44
C GLY A 729 14.22 25.90 -30.94
N ASP A 730 14.00 27.22 -31.03
CA ASP A 730 12.76 27.81 -31.58
C ASP A 730 12.63 27.52 -33.07
N GLU A 731 13.71 27.64 -33.83
CA GLU A 731 13.77 27.32 -35.25
C GLU A 731 13.45 25.83 -35.50
N LEU A 732 14.00 24.92 -34.68
CA LEU A 732 13.69 23.49 -34.73
C LEU A 732 12.20 23.22 -34.43
N GLN A 733 11.65 23.87 -33.40
CA GLN A 733 10.25 23.72 -33.03
C GLN A 733 9.31 24.23 -34.13
N ASN A 734 9.68 25.33 -34.80
CA ASN A 734 8.94 25.88 -35.94
C ASN A 734 8.94 24.91 -37.13
N ILE A 735 10.08 24.29 -37.45
CA ILE A 735 10.17 23.28 -38.52
C ILE A 735 9.29 22.07 -38.16
N ILE A 736 9.38 21.54 -36.95
CA ILE A 736 8.55 20.39 -36.51
C ILE A 736 7.05 20.72 -36.59
N THR A 737 6.66 21.92 -36.17
CA THR A 737 5.25 22.39 -36.22
C THR A 737 4.76 22.54 -37.66
N SER A 738 5.64 22.89 -38.60
CA SER A 738 5.32 22.91 -40.03
C SER A 738 5.09 21.49 -40.57
N LEU A 739 5.95 20.54 -40.18
CA LEU A 739 5.85 19.14 -40.58
C LEU A 739 4.60 18.42 -40.04
N GLU A 740 4.03 18.89 -38.93
CA GLU A 740 2.74 18.38 -38.41
C GLU A 740 1.56 18.73 -39.33
N LYS A 741 1.66 19.80 -40.12
CA LYS A 741 0.55 20.35 -40.91
C LYS A 741 0.51 19.84 -42.34
N SER A 742 1.62 19.35 -42.88
CA SER A 742 1.74 18.87 -44.26
C SER A 742 2.78 17.77 -44.39
N GLU A 743 2.73 17.02 -45.50
CA GLU A 743 3.80 16.08 -45.87
C GLU A 743 5.14 16.83 -46.06
N PRO A 744 6.28 16.18 -45.73
CA PRO A 744 7.57 16.85 -45.72
C PRO A 744 8.06 17.02 -47.17
N THR A 745 8.48 18.22 -47.54
CA THR A 745 9.23 18.40 -48.79
C THR A 745 10.70 18.07 -48.58
N ASP A 746 11.43 17.76 -49.66
CA ASP A 746 12.89 17.59 -49.60
C ASP A 746 13.59 18.83 -49.01
N GLN A 747 13.00 20.01 -49.20
CA GLN A 747 13.47 21.27 -48.63
C GLN A 747 13.26 21.35 -47.11
N ASP A 748 12.17 20.81 -46.58
CA ASP A 748 11.91 20.74 -45.13
C ASP A 748 12.87 19.77 -44.45
N ILE A 749 13.15 18.63 -45.11
CA ILE A 749 14.14 17.65 -44.65
C ILE A 749 15.54 18.28 -44.61
N ALA A 750 15.92 19.03 -45.66
CA ALA A 750 17.20 19.73 -45.72
C ALA A 750 17.32 20.84 -44.64
N LYS A 751 16.25 21.61 -44.39
CA LYS A 751 16.21 22.61 -43.30
C LYS A 751 16.38 21.96 -41.93
N LEU A 752 15.70 20.83 -41.68
CA LEU A 752 15.80 20.12 -40.41
C LEU A 752 17.22 19.54 -40.20
N GLN A 753 17.86 19.03 -41.25
CA GLN A 753 19.26 18.60 -41.22
C GLN A 753 20.24 19.75 -40.94
N GLY A 754 20.05 20.90 -41.61
CA GLY A 754 20.86 22.08 -41.40
C GLY A 754 20.76 22.62 -39.97
N ASN A 755 19.55 22.69 -39.43
CA ASN A 755 19.29 23.09 -38.05
C ASN A 755 19.93 22.11 -37.05
N PHE A 756 19.85 20.81 -37.30
CA PHE A 756 20.50 19.82 -36.45
C PHE A 756 22.03 19.93 -36.43
N LEU A 757 22.66 20.18 -37.59
CA LEU A 757 24.11 20.40 -37.66
C LEU A 757 24.53 21.66 -36.88
N LYS A 758 23.72 22.72 -36.95
CA LYS A 758 23.88 23.94 -36.12
C LYS A 758 23.79 23.59 -34.64
N TYR A 759 22.82 22.77 -34.25
CA TYR A 759 22.65 22.28 -32.88
C TYR A 759 23.87 21.48 -32.38
N LYS A 760 24.37 20.55 -33.19
CA LYS A 760 25.55 19.73 -32.89
C LYS A 760 26.80 20.58 -32.69
N SER A 761 26.99 21.60 -33.55
CA SER A 761 28.11 22.54 -33.45
C SER A 761 28.05 23.37 -32.16
N LEU A 762 26.88 23.95 -31.84
CA LEU A 762 26.65 24.73 -30.63
C LEU A 762 26.89 23.89 -29.36
N LEU A 763 26.48 22.62 -29.35
CA LEU A 763 26.71 21.75 -28.20
C LEU A 763 28.16 21.35 -28.01
N LYS A 764 28.90 21.14 -29.11
CA LYS A 764 30.35 20.95 -29.05
C LYS A 764 31.03 22.18 -28.45
N GLN A 765 30.58 23.39 -28.79
CA GLN A 765 31.09 24.64 -28.20
C GLN A 765 30.73 24.77 -26.71
N VAL A 766 29.49 24.44 -26.32
CA VAL A 766 28.96 24.65 -24.96
C VAL A 766 29.51 23.65 -23.94
N PHE A 767 29.63 22.38 -24.33
CA PHE A 767 29.97 21.30 -23.40
C PHE A 767 31.37 20.70 -23.63
N ASN A 768 32.09 21.15 -24.67
CA ASN A 768 33.37 20.61 -25.11
C ASN A 768 33.34 19.08 -25.23
N LEU A 769 32.40 18.58 -26.03
CA LEU A 769 32.10 17.16 -26.17
C LEU A 769 32.30 16.70 -27.61
N ASP A 770 33.27 15.81 -27.83
CA ASP A 770 33.25 14.93 -28.99
C ASP A 770 32.26 13.81 -28.71
N VAL A 771 31.12 13.87 -29.38
CA VAL A 771 30.09 12.82 -29.34
C VAL A 771 30.58 11.64 -30.16
N ASN A 772 31.47 10.83 -29.57
CA ASN A 772 31.81 9.52 -30.13
C ASN A 772 30.70 8.52 -29.80
N ASP A 773 30.40 7.63 -30.75
CA ASP A 773 29.37 6.56 -30.69
C ASP A 773 29.74 5.43 -29.70
N ALA A 774 30.14 5.76 -28.48
CA ALA A 774 30.20 4.78 -27.40
C ALA A 774 28.77 4.55 -26.89
N ASN A 775 28.24 3.34 -27.10
CA ASN A 775 27.00 2.88 -26.48
C ASN A 775 27.04 3.14 -24.97
N SER A 776 25.90 3.46 -24.36
CA SER A 776 25.80 3.55 -22.89
C SER A 776 26.38 2.27 -22.27
N GLU A 777 27.32 2.41 -21.33
CA GLU A 777 28.02 1.29 -20.68
C GLU A 777 27.10 0.43 -19.78
N LEU A 778 25.83 0.83 -19.61
CA LEU A 778 24.85 0.11 -18.80
C LEU A 778 24.54 -1.27 -19.43
N LYS A 779 25.13 -2.31 -18.85
CA LYS A 779 24.88 -3.72 -19.21
C LYS A 779 23.96 -4.35 -18.16
N CYS A 780 22.76 -4.73 -18.57
CA CYS A 780 21.77 -5.40 -17.72
C CYS A 780 21.41 -6.78 -18.30
N GLU A 781 22.39 -7.68 -18.28
CA GLU A 781 22.28 -9.02 -18.89
C GLU A 781 21.23 -9.88 -18.18
N ASN A 782 21.08 -9.77 -16.86
CA ASN A 782 20.12 -10.57 -16.11
C ASN A 782 18.68 -10.14 -16.39
N LEU A 783 18.42 -8.83 -16.53
CA LEU A 783 17.13 -8.31 -16.97
C LEU A 783 16.77 -8.74 -18.40
N ILE A 784 17.73 -8.71 -19.33
CA ILE A 784 17.51 -9.22 -20.70
C ILE A 784 17.22 -10.72 -20.67
N HIS A 785 17.97 -11.49 -19.88
CA HIS A 785 17.77 -12.95 -19.75
C HIS A 785 16.48 -13.33 -19.00
N LEU A 786 15.95 -12.45 -18.14
CA LEU A 786 14.66 -12.66 -17.46
C LEU A 786 13.52 -12.83 -18.47
N LYS A 787 13.54 -12.06 -19.57
CA LYS A 787 12.57 -12.15 -20.66
C LYS A 787 12.52 -13.54 -21.28
N GLU A 788 13.67 -14.15 -21.54
CA GLU A 788 13.78 -15.49 -22.15
C GLU A 788 13.21 -16.55 -21.21
N ASN A 789 13.57 -16.48 -19.92
CA ASN A 789 13.08 -17.42 -18.90
C ASN A 789 11.56 -17.34 -18.65
N LEU A 790 10.90 -16.21 -18.95
CA LEU A 790 9.45 -16.07 -18.82
C LEU A 790 8.69 -16.88 -19.87
N ARG A 791 9.19 -16.95 -21.11
CA ARG A 791 8.47 -17.56 -22.25
C ARG A 791 8.86 -19.02 -22.50
N ASP A 792 10.13 -19.36 -22.27
CA ASP A 792 10.69 -20.66 -22.70
C ASP A 792 10.66 -21.72 -21.59
N PHE A 793 9.85 -21.51 -20.54
CA PHE A 793 9.77 -22.45 -19.44
C PHE A 793 9.01 -23.72 -19.82
N ASN A 794 9.69 -24.86 -19.68
CA ASN A 794 9.14 -26.17 -19.95
C ASN A 794 8.63 -26.81 -18.65
N VAL A 795 7.34 -27.13 -18.61
CA VAL A 795 6.68 -27.71 -17.42
C VAL A 795 7.05 -29.18 -17.24
N PHE A 796 7.27 -29.87 -18.36
CA PHE A 796 7.57 -31.29 -18.38
C PHE A 796 9.06 -31.49 -18.55
N GLU A 797 9.61 -32.47 -17.84
CA GLU A 797 10.99 -32.89 -18.06
C GLU A 797 11.16 -33.47 -19.47
N LYS A 798 12.40 -33.58 -19.95
CA LYS A 798 12.69 -34.07 -21.30
C LYS A 798 12.06 -35.46 -21.55
N ALA A 799 12.19 -36.38 -20.61
CA ALA A 799 11.59 -37.72 -20.70
C ALA A 799 10.06 -37.69 -20.69
N GLU A 800 9.46 -36.82 -19.86
CA GLU A 800 8.00 -36.63 -19.79
C GLU A 800 7.47 -36.06 -21.12
N ASN A 801 8.16 -35.08 -21.70
CA ASN A 801 7.82 -34.52 -23.01
C ASN A 801 7.82 -35.59 -24.09
N LEU A 802 8.84 -36.44 -24.15
CA LEU A 802 8.90 -37.53 -25.14
C LEU A 802 7.71 -38.50 -24.98
N LYS A 803 7.35 -38.86 -23.74
CA LYS A 803 6.18 -39.69 -23.46
C LYS A 803 4.87 -39.03 -23.90
N ILE A 804 4.65 -37.77 -23.50
CA ILE A 804 3.43 -37.02 -23.87
C ILE A 804 3.31 -36.87 -25.38
N ARG A 805 4.42 -36.49 -26.06
CA ARG A 805 4.45 -36.35 -27.51
C ARG A 805 4.06 -37.65 -28.20
N LYS A 806 4.59 -38.79 -27.76
CA LYS A 806 4.25 -40.10 -28.33
C LYS A 806 2.75 -40.37 -28.21
N ILE A 807 2.20 -40.28 -27.00
CA ILE A 807 0.78 -40.58 -26.73
C ILE A 807 -0.15 -39.66 -27.54
N ILE A 808 0.17 -38.37 -27.61
CA ILE A 808 -0.66 -37.41 -28.35
C ILE A 808 -0.53 -37.59 -29.85
N LEU A 809 0.65 -37.95 -30.37
CA LEU A 809 0.84 -38.25 -31.79
C LEU A 809 0.04 -39.48 -32.22
N ASP A 810 0.17 -40.58 -31.48
CA ASP A 810 -0.56 -41.82 -31.75
C ASP A 810 -2.07 -41.55 -31.82
N PHE A 811 -2.55 -40.58 -31.04
CA PHE A 811 -3.93 -40.18 -30.99
C PHE A 811 -4.36 -39.17 -32.09
N LEU A 812 -3.51 -38.21 -32.46
CA LEU A 812 -3.83 -37.18 -33.47
C LEU A 812 -3.64 -37.67 -34.91
N GLU A 813 -2.86 -38.72 -35.13
CA GLU A 813 -2.49 -39.25 -36.45
C GLU A 813 -3.72 -39.48 -37.37
N PRO A 814 -4.83 -40.09 -36.92
CA PRO A 814 -6.02 -40.24 -37.78
C PRO A 814 -6.60 -38.89 -38.23
N SER A 815 -6.54 -37.87 -37.37
CA SER A 815 -7.06 -36.54 -37.65
C SER A 815 -6.19 -35.77 -38.63
N PHE A 816 -4.86 -35.96 -38.56
CA PHE A 816 -3.92 -35.39 -39.52
C PHE A 816 -4.19 -35.93 -40.92
N GLN A 817 -4.35 -37.25 -41.04
CA GLN A 817 -4.64 -37.92 -42.30
C GLN A 817 -5.98 -37.45 -42.88
N ALA A 818 -7.02 -37.32 -42.05
CA ALA A 818 -8.32 -36.82 -42.48
C ALA A 818 -8.25 -35.34 -42.95
N THR A 819 -7.54 -34.48 -42.22
CA THR A 819 -7.36 -33.06 -42.57
C THR A 819 -6.58 -32.91 -43.88
N MET A 820 -5.50 -33.69 -44.06
CA MET A 820 -4.71 -33.78 -45.30
C MET A 820 -5.58 -34.19 -46.50
N LYS A 821 -6.43 -35.21 -46.34
CA LYS A 821 -7.36 -35.65 -47.38
C LYS A 821 -8.33 -34.54 -47.78
N LEU A 822 -8.89 -33.83 -46.80
CA LEU A 822 -9.80 -32.69 -47.05
C LEU A 822 -9.08 -31.53 -47.75
N GLU A 823 -7.89 -31.12 -47.28
CA GLU A 823 -7.11 -30.05 -47.90
C GLU A 823 -6.76 -30.39 -49.35
N THR A 824 -6.37 -31.63 -49.62
CA THR A 824 -6.02 -32.10 -50.97
C THR A 824 -7.23 -32.06 -51.90
N ALA A 825 -8.37 -32.58 -51.45
CA ALA A 825 -9.60 -32.57 -52.23
C ALA A 825 -10.12 -31.14 -52.49
N LEU A 826 -10.02 -30.24 -51.51
CA LEU A 826 -10.41 -28.84 -51.68
C LEU A 826 -9.48 -28.08 -52.64
N ARG A 827 -8.16 -28.32 -52.58
CA ARG A 827 -7.18 -27.69 -53.49
C ARG A 827 -7.33 -28.19 -54.93
N ASN A 828 -7.73 -29.44 -55.10
CA ASN A 828 -7.91 -30.07 -56.40
C ASN A 828 -9.37 -29.98 -56.91
N SER A 829 -10.28 -29.34 -56.15
CA SER A 829 -11.72 -29.27 -56.43
C SER A 829 -12.37 -30.64 -56.69
N GLN A 830 -11.95 -31.67 -55.94
CA GLN A 830 -12.41 -33.05 -56.08
C GLN A 830 -13.53 -33.37 -55.08
N THR A 831 -14.54 -34.12 -55.54
CA THR A 831 -15.57 -34.70 -54.66
C THR A 831 -14.96 -35.77 -53.76
N LEU A 832 -15.38 -35.80 -52.49
CA LEU A 832 -14.95 -36.81 -51.52
C LEU A 832 -16.16 -37.73 -51.20
N PRO A 833 -16.20 -38.99 -51.64
CA PRO A 833 -17.35 -39.87 -51.45
C PRO A 833 -17.66 -40.18 -49.97
N ASP A 834 -16.62 -40.18 -49.13
CA ASP A 834 -16.65 -40.46 -47.69
C ASP A 834 -16.54 -39.18 -46.85
N LEU A 835 -16.96 -38.02 -47.39
CA LEU A 835 -16.79 -36.70 -46.76
C LEU A 835 -17.26 -36.65 -45.31
N ASP A 836 -18.41 -37.26 -44.99
CA ASP A 836 -18.94 -37.29 -43.62
C ASP A 836 -18.02 -38.04 -42.66
N GLN A 837 -17.53 -39.21 -43.07
CA GLN A 837 -16.64 -40.04 -42.27
C GLN A 837 -15.29 -39.34 -42.06
N VAL A 838 -14.76 -38.69 -43.09
CA VAL A 838 -13.50 -37.93 -43.02
C VAL A 838 -13.66 -36.69 -42.14
N LEU A 839 -14.77 -35.96 -42.25
CA LEU A 839 -15.07 -34.83 -41.37
C LEU A 839 -15.19 -35.29 -39.91
N ASP A 840 -15.76 -36.45 -39.63
CA ASP A 840 -15.89 -36.96 -38.26
C ASP A 840 -14.56 -37.39 -37.62
N GLN A 841 -13.55 -37.70 -38.44
CA GLN A 841 -12.18 -37.94 -37.98
C GLN A 841 -11.40 -36.63 -37.69
N THR A 842 -11.92 -35.47 -38.11
CA THR A 842 -11.28 -34.17 -37.83
C THR A 842 -11.70 -33.58 -36.48
N TYR A 843 -10.75 -32.94 -35.79
CA TYR A 843 -11.04 -32.11 -34.61
C TYR A 843 -11.53 -30.73 -35.04
N LEU A 844 -12.76 -30.68 -35.57
CA LEU A 844 -13.45 -29.45 -35.96
C LEU A 844 -14.73 -29.23 -35.14
N PRO A 845 -15.09 -27.98 -34.82
CA PRO A 845 -16.38 -27.67 -34.22
C PRO A 845 -17.55 -28.16 -35.09
N ASN A 846 -18.61 -28.71 -34.49
CA ASN A 846 -19.76 -29.25 -35.24
C ASN A 846 -20.37 -28.25 -36.22
N LYS A 847 -20.44 -26.97 -35.85
CA LYS A 847 -20.92 -25.90 -36.76
C LYS A 847 -20.02 -25.76 -38.00
N LYS A 848 -18.71 -25.90 -37.83
CA LYS A 848 -17.73 -25.82 -38.92
C LYS A 848 -17.75 -27.07 -39.79
N ARG A 849 -17.88 -28.27 -39.20
CA ARG A 849 -18.10 -29.52 -39.95
C ARG A 849 -19.34 -29.43 -40.83
N LYS A 850 -20.46 -28.99 -40.27
CA LYS A 850 -21.70 -28.77 -41.03
C LYS A 850 -21.53 -27.73 -42.15
N LYS A 851 -20.81 -26.64 -41.88
CA LYS A 851 -20.52 -25.62 -42.89
C LYS A 851 -19.71 -26.19 -44.05
N ILE A 852 -18.57 -26.83 -43.74
CA ILE A 852 -17.71 -27.46 -44.75
C ILE A 852 -18.48 -28.50 -45.55
N LYS A 853 -19.32 -29.31 -44.89
CA LYS A 853 -20.18 -30.29 -45.58
C LYS A 853 -21.10 -29.64 -46.61
N VAL A 854 -21.74 -28.51 -46.26
CA VAL A 854 -22.68 -27.80 -47.14
C VAL A 854 -21.97 -27.04 -48.25
N THR A 855 -20.81 -26.45 -47.97
CA THR A 855 -20.11 -25.57 -48.91
C THR A 855 -18.87 -26.18 -49.55
N PHE A 856 -18.67 -27.51 -49.43
CA PHE A 856 -17.39 -28.18 -49.68
C PHE A 856 -16.72 -27.72 -50.99
N LEU A 857 -17.44 -27.83 -52.11
CA LEU A 857 -16.96 -27.44 -53.44
C LEU A 857 -17.42 -26.06 -53.91
N SER A 858 -18.46 -25.49 -53.28
CA SER A 858 -18.95 -24.16 -53.67
C SER A 858 -18.10 -23.02 -53.10
N GLU A 859 -17.40 -23.25 -51.98
CA GLU A 859 -16.53 -22.25 -51.34
C GLU A 859 -15.18 -22.85 -50.86
N PRO A 860 -14.36 -23.43 -51.77
CA PRO A 860 -13.18 -24.20 -51.38
C PRO A 860 -12.13 -23.35 -50.63
N THR A 861 -11.92 -22.10 -51.04
CA THR A 861 -10.99 -21.17 -50.39
C THR A 861 -11.41 -20.84 -48.95
N GLN A 862 -12.72 -20.73 -48.70
CA GLN A 862 -13.24 -20.44 -47.38
C GLN A 862 -13.15 -21.66 -46.46
N ASN A 863 -13.36 -22.86 -47.00
CA ASN A 863 -13.20 -24.12 -46.28
C ASN A 863 -11.74 -24.44 -45.96
N LEU A 864 -10.81 -24.18 -46.88
CA LEU A 864 -9.38 -24.28 -46.63
C LEU A 864 -8.95 -23.37 -45.48
N LYS A 865 -9.44 -22.13 -45.45
CA LYS A 865 -9.18 -21.21 -44.34
C LYS A 865 -9.73 -21.73 -43.00
N ILE A 866 -10.91 -22.36 -42.99
CA ILE A 866 -11.45 -23.01 -41.79
C ILE A 866 -10.55 -24.17 -41.32
N LEU A 867 -10.03 -24.99 -42.24
CA LEU A 867 -9.12 -26.09 -41.88
C LEU A 867 -7.80 -25.56 -41.32
N GLU A 868 -7.22 -24.52 -41.93
CA GLU A 868 -5.98 -23.89 -41.48
C GLU A 868 -6.12 -23.23 -40.09
N ASP A 869 -7.27 -22.60 -39.81
CA ASP A 869 -7.50 -21.91 -38.53
C ASP A 869 -7.74 -22.89 -37.36
N PHE A 870 -8.44 -24.00 -37.62
CA PHE A 870 -8.97 -24.88 -36.56
C PHE A 870 -8.28 -26.23 -36.45
N SER A 871 -7.86 -26.85 -37.56
CA SER A 871 -7.26 -28.19 -37.56
C SER A 871 -5.74 -28.18 -37.65
N TYR A 872 -5.12 -29.33 -37.38
CA TYR A 872 -3.71 -29.58 -37.65
C TYR A 872 -3.60 -30.67 -38.72
N ASN A 873 -2.67 -30.50 -39.65
CA ASN A 873 -2.44 -31.44 -40.75
C ASN A 873 -1.11 -32.19 -40.64
N SER A 874 -0.32 -31.93 -39.59
CA SER A 874 0.98 -32.55 -39.37
C SER A 874 1.44 -32.43 -37.92
N LYS A 875 2.37 -33.32 -37.53
CA LYS A 875 3.08 -33.30 -36.25
C LYS A 875 3.76 -31.97 -35.98
N ASP A 876 4.46 -31.41 -36.97
CA ASP A 876 5.24 -30.18 -36.77
C ASP A 876 4.33 -28.98 -36.50
N LYS A 877 3.15 -28.91 -37.13
CA LYS A 877 2.16 -27.87 -36.81
C LYS A 877 1.53 -28.07 -35.43
N ALA A 878 1.22 -29.31 -35.04
CA ALA A 878 0.51 -29.60 -33.80
C ALA A 878 1.40 -29.51 -32.55
N LEU A 879 2.62 -30.07 -32.60
CA LEU A 879 3.50 -30.25 -31.44
C LEU A 879 4.87 -29.59 -31.60
N GLY A 880 5.19 -29.01 -32.76
CA GLY A 880 6.44 -28.27 -32.97
C GLY A 880 7.69 -29.12 -32.73
N LYS A 881 8.79 -28.48 -32.32
CA LYS A 881 10.01 -29.16 -31.86
C LYS A 881 9.86 -29.73 -30.44
N GLU A 882 10.77 -30.60 -30.00
CA GLU A 882 10.70 -31.24 -28.66
C GLU A 882 10.61 -30.24 -27.50
N HIS A 883 11.38 -29.15 -27.55
CA HIS A 883 11.37 -28.10 -26.53
C HIS A 883 10.11 -27.22 -26.56
N GLU A 884 9.33 -27.25 -27.66
CA GLU A 884 8.10 -26.46 -27.83
C GLU A 884 6.86 -27.23 -27.33
N THR A 885 7.02 -28.48 -26.87
CA THR A 885 5.91 -29.37 -26.48
C THR A 885 4.93 -28.72 -25.51
N THR A 886 5.40 -28.18 -24.39
CA THR A 886 4.53 -27.54 -23.39
C THR A 886 3.76 -26.36 -23.98
N GLN A 887 4.44 -25.49 -24.73
CA GLN A 887 3.79 -24.34 -25.37
C GLN A 887 2.69 -24.80 -26.32
N LYS A 888 2.99 -25.78 -27.17
CA LYS A 888 2.04 -26.33 -28.15
C LYS A 888 0.86 -27.01 -27.47
N LEU A 889 1.08 -27.71 -26.36
CA LEU A 889 0.00 -28.27 -25.55
C LEU A 889 -0.90 -27.19 -24.97
N VAL A 890 -0.34 -26.10 -24.45
CA VAL A 890 -1.12 -24.98 -23.92
C VAL A 890 -1.92 -24.30 -25.04
N GLU A 891 -1.34 -24.14 -26.24
CA GLU A 891 -2.04 -23.64 -27.44
C GLU A 891 -3.21 -24.57 -27.83
N MET A 892 -3.01 -25.89 -27.82
CA MET A 892 -4.06 -26.87 -28.06
C MET A 892 -5.17 -26.82 -27.01
N LEU A 893 -4.81 -26.69 -25.73
CA LEU A 893 -5.78 -26.60 -24.61
C LEU A 893 -6.64 -25.33 -24.68
N ALA A 894 -6.22 -24.30 -25.42
CA ALA A 894 -7.03 -23.12 -25.67
C ALA A 894 -8.16 -23.37 -26.71
N LYS A 895 -8.05 -24.44 -27.49
CA LYS A 895 -9.07 -24.89 -28.46
C LYS A 895 -9.98 -25.93 -27.81
N GLU A 896 -11.28 -25.63 -27.70
CA GLU A 896 -12.26 -26.48 -27.00
C GLU A 896 -12.34 -27.91 -27.56
N GLU A 897 -12.20 -28.08 -28.87
CA GLU A 897 -12.17 -29.40 -29.54
C GLU A 897 -11.04 -30.31 -29.05
N TYR A 898 -9.84 -29.76 -28.82
CA TYR A 898 -8.68 -30.52 -28.36
C TYR A 898 -8.67 -30.66 -26.85
N LYS A 899 -9.12 -29.64 -26.11
CA LYS A 899 -9.17 -29.63 -24.64
C LYS A 899 -9.93 -30.82 -24.07
N LYS A 900 -11.15 -31.11 -24.55
CA LYS A 900 -11.95 -32.25 -24.09
C LYS A 900 -11.19 -33.57 -24.27
N VAL A 901 -10.55 -33.70 -25.42
CA VAL A 901 -9.93 -34.92 -25.87
C VAL A 901 -8.63 -35.18 -25.11
N LEU A 902 -7.81 -34.15 -24.94
CA LEU A 902 -6.60 -34.20 -24.12
C LEU A 902 -6.94 -34.49 -22.64
N LEU A 903 -8.06 -33.97 -22.13
CA LEU A 903 -8.55 -34.31 -20.80
C LEU A 903 -8.94 -35.79 -20.67
N GLN A 904 -9.59 -36.37 -21.68
CA GLN A 904 -9.90 -37.80 -21.69
C GLN A 904 -8.62 -38.66 -21.75
N LEU A 905 -7.64 -38.25 -22.56
CA LEU A 905 -6.35 -38.94 -22.67
C LEU A 905 -5.52 -38.88 -21.39
N SER A 906 -5.73 -37.88 -20.54
CA SER A 906 -4.96 -37.72 -19.30
C SER A 906 -4.98 -38.95 -18.40
N SER A 907 -6.06 -39.75 -18.42
CA SER A 907 -6.17 -40.98 -17.62
C SER A 907 -5.24 -42.10 -18.06
N THR A 908 -4.64 -41.99 -19.25
CA THR A 908 -3.65 -42.94 -19.77
C THR A 908 -2.23 -42.63 -19.30
N PHE A 909 -2.01 -41.45 -18.71
CA PHE A 909 -0.72 -41.04 -18.18
C PHE A 909 -0.42 -41.73 -16.85
N GLU A 910 0.86 -41.88 -16.52
CA GLU A 910 1.28 -42.21 -15.17
C GLU A 910 0.75 -41.16 -14.18
N LYS A 911 0.33 -41.57 -12.98
CA LYS A 911 -0.39 -40.72 -12.03
C LYS A 911 0.32 -39.40 -11.68
N SER A 912 1.65 -39.40 -11.61
CA SER A 912 2.45 -38.19 -11.38
C SER A 912 2.36 -37.21 -12.56
N LEU A 913 2.45 -37.73 -13.79
CA LEU A 913 2.35 -36.99 -15.04
C LEU A 913 0.92 -36.50 -15.29
N GLU A 914 -0.07 -37.34 -15.02
CA GLU A 914 -1.50 -36.98 -15.03
C GLU A 914 -1.76 -35.79 -14.11
N ASN A 915 -1.26 -35.83 -12.87
CA ASN A 915 -1.42 -34.71 -11.93
C ASN A 915 -0.75 -33.43 -12.43
N LYS A 916 0.46 -33.50 -13.00
CA LYS A 916 1.13 -32.33 -13.61
C LYS A 916 0.29 -31.77 -14.76
N PHE A 917 -0.23 -32.64 -15.63
CA PHE A 917 -1.08 -32.25 -16.76
C PHE A 917 -2.39 -31.60 -16.28
N LEU A 918 -3.11 -32.21 -15.33
CA LEU A 918 -4.37 -31.66 -14.81
C LEU A 918 -4.16 -30.30 -14.13
N LYS A 919 -3.05 -30.11 -13.41
CA LYS A 919 -2.66 -28.79 -12.87
C LYS A 919 -2.38 -27.77 -13.98
N LEU A 920 -1.77 -28.19 -15.08
CA LEU A 920 -1.56 -27.33 -16.25
C LEU A 920 -2.90 -26.94 -16.91
N VAL A 921 -3.87 -27.85 -17.00
CA VAL A 921 -5.21 -27.51 -17.53
C VAL A 921 -5.97 -26.60 -16.57
N ASN A 922 -5.88 -26.85 -15.25
CA ASN A 922 -6.52 -26.05 -14.20
C ASN A 922 -5.70 -24.85 -13.72
N GLN A 923 -4.72 -24.41 -14.53
CA GLN A 923 -3.71 -23.45 -14.08
C GLN A 923 -4.25 -22.09 -13.63
N LYS A 924 -5.42 -21.65 -14.13
CA LYS A 924 -6.02 -20.37 -13.70
C LYS A 924 -6.39 -20.38 -12.22
N ILE A 925 -7.11 -21.41 -11.79
CA ILE A 925 -7.54 -21.56 -10.40
C ILE A 925 -6.33 -21.88 -9.52
N GLU A 926 -5.41 -22.73 -9.97
CA GLU A 926 -4.18 -23.02 -9.23
C GLU A 926 -3.33 -21.76 -9.02
N PHE A 927 -3.18 -20.93 -10.04
CA PHE A 927 -2.49 -19.65 -9.93
C PHE A 927 -3.21 -18.72 -8.95
N LEU A 928 -4.53 -18.56 -9.08
CA LEU A 928 -5.33 -17.73 -8.17
C LEU A 928 -5.18 -18.17 -6.71
N ILE A 929 -5.32 -19.48 -6.43
CA ILE A 929 -5.13 -20.05 -5.09
C ILE A 929 -3.71 -19.76 -4.57
N LYS A 930 -2.67 -19.96 -5.40
CA LYS A 930 -1.29 -19.70 -5.00
C LYS A 930 -1.09 -18.22 -4.64
N LYS A 931 -1.65 -17.30 -5.42
CA LYS A 931 -1.56 -15.85 -5.15
C LYS A 931 -2.30 -15.45 -3.89
N ILE A 932 -3.52 -15.96 -3.69
CA ILE A 932 -4.29 -15.71 -2.46
C ILE A 932 -3.58 -16.27 -1.22
N ASN A 933 -2.98 -17.46 -1.29
CA ASN A 933 -2.18 -17.99 -0.19
C ASN A 933 -1.00 -17.05 0.15
N LEU A 934 -0.32 -16.47 -0.85
CA LEU A 934 0.76 -15.52 -0.61
C LEU A 934 0.24 -14.20 -0.01
N ILE A 935 -0.92 -13.71 -0.45
CA ILE A 935 -1.59 -12.54 0.15
C ILE A 935 -1.86 -12.80 1.63
N GLU A 936 -2.49 -13.94 1.96
CA GLU A 936 -2.76 -14.35 3.34
C GLU A 936 -1.47 -14.44 4.17
N ASN A 937 -0.44 -15.10 3.64
CA ASN A 937 0.84 -15.23 4.34
C ASN A 937 1.46 -13.87 4.68
N ILE A 938 1.56 -12.97 3.70
CA ILE A 938 2.18 -11.65 3.87
C ILE A 938 1.33 -10.75 4.78
N LEU A 939 0.01 -10.74 4.56
CA LEU A 939 -0.91 -9.83 5.25
C LEU A 939 -1.23 -10.29 6.68
N ILE A 940 -1.37 -11.59 6.90
CA ILE A 940 -1.84 -12.20 8.15
C ILE A 940 -0.71 -12.95 8.86
N ASP A 941 -0.08 -13.93 8.22
CA ASP A 941 0.75 -14.93 8.93
C ASP A 941 2.16 -14.46 9.31
N GLU A 942 2.75 -13.53 8.54
CA GLU A 942 4.08 -12.94 8.80
C GLU A 942 4.13 -12.15 10.12
N GLU A 943 3.00 -11.59 10.55
CA GLU A 943 2.92 -10.81 11.78
C GLU A 943 2.08 -11.56 12.81
N ASP A 944 2.78 -12.17 13.78
CA ASP A 944 2.20 -13.04 14.80
C ASP A 944 0.97 -12.45 15.51
N ASP A 945 0.97 -11.14 15.79
CA ASP A 945 -0.16 -10.48 16.46
C ASP A 945 -1.41 -10.44 15.57
N ILE A 946 -1.27 -10.18 14.27
CA ILE A 946 -2.39 -10.20 13.33
C ILE A 946 -2.90 -11.64 13.21
N ARG A 947 -2.00 -12.61 12.99
CA ARG A 947 -2.35 -14.03 12.91
C ARG A 947 -3.11 -14.53 14.13
N ASP A 948 -2.60 -14.23 15.33
CA ASP A 948 -3.21 -14.66 16.59
C ASP A 948 -4.59 -14.01 16.78
N LEU A 949 -4.73 -12.71 16.45
CA LEU A 949 -6.01 -12.01 16.54
C LEU A 949 -7.02 -12.51 15.50
N VAL A 950 -6.60 -12.88 14.29
CA VAL A 950 -7.48 -13.48 13.27
C VAL A 950 -7.95 -14.88 13.72
N LYS A 951 -7.04 -15.67 14.30
CA LYS A 951 -7.34 -17.04 14.75
C LYS A 951 -8.29 -17.08 15.94
N TRP A 952 -8.15 -16.15 16.89
CA TRP A 952 -8.84 -16.21 18.19
C TRP A 952 -9.86 -15.08 18.41
N GLY A 953 -9.76 -13.98 17.68
CA GLY A 953 -10.65 -12.83 17.77
C GLY A 953 -11.99 -13.07 17.08
N ARG A 954 -13.08 -13.07 17.86
CA ARG A 954 -14.44 -13.30 17.32
C ARG A 954 -15.36 -12.09 17.35
N SER A 955 -15.02 -11.04 18.09
CA SER A 955 -15.86 -9.83 18.16
C SER A 955 -15.55 -8.90 16.99
N ASP A 956 -16.53 -8.10 16.59
CA ASP A 956 -16.38 -7.20 15.44
C ASP A 956 -15.34 -6.11 15.73
N GLU A 957 -15.18 -5.68 16.99
CA GLU A 957 -14.11 -4.73 17.35
C GLU A 957 -12.70 -5.31 17.13
N ILE A 958 -12.51 -6.62 17.37
CA ILE A 958 -11.21 -7.26 17.09
C ILE A 958 -10.99 -7.38 15.59
N LYS A 959 -12.04 -7.66 14.81
CA LYS A 959 -11.93 -7.71 13.34
C LYS A 959 -11.59 -6.33 12.77
N ASP A 960 -12.23 -5.27 13.24
CA ASP A 960 -11.95 -3.91 12.80
C ASP A 960 -10.54 -3.46 13.18
N TYR A 961 -10.11 -3.79 14.40
CA TYR A 961 -8.74 -3.54 14.84
C TYR A 961 -7.70 -4.31 13.99
N ASN A 962 -8.00 -5.55 13.61
CA ASN A 962 -7.13 -6.33 12.72
C ASN A 962 -7.04 -5.72 11.32
N LYS A 963 -8.17 -5.33 10.72
CA LYS A 963 -8.21 -4.65 9.42
C LYS A 963 -7.39 -3.36 9.46
N PHE A 964 -7.50 -2.61 10.56
CA PHE A 964 -6.68 -1.44 10.80
C PHE A 964 -5.17 -1.78 10.81
N LEU A 965 -4.74 -2.77 11.60
CA LEU A 965 -3.32 -3.17 11.64
C LEU A 965 -2.79 -3.62 10.27
N MET A 966 -3.59 -4.39 9.52
CA MET A 966 -3.28 -4.83 8.15
C MET A 966 -3.07 -3.66 7.19
N ARG A 967 -3.99 -2.68 7.20
CA ARG A 967 -3.85 -1.45 6.41
C ARG A 967 -2.60 -0.67 6.77
N GLN A 968 -2.32 -0.51 8.05
CA GLN A 968 -1.15 0.24 8.49
C GLN A 968 0.16 -0.42 8.04
N ARG A 969 0.24 -1.76 8.08
CA ARG A 969 1.37 -2.49 7.48
C ARG A 969 1.48 -2.20 5.99
N TYR A 970 0.38 -2.26 5.24
CA TYR A 970 0.35 -1.95 3.81
C TYR A 970 0.85 -0.52 3.51
N VAL A 971 0.47 0.47 4.31
CA VAL A 971 0.90 1.86 4.09
C VAL A 971 2.38 2.07 4.43
N MET A 972 2.90 1.38 5.44
CA MET A 972 4.22 1.67 6.01
C MET A 972 5.35 0.79 5.45
N GLU A 973 5.08 -0.50 5.26
CA GLU A 973 6.06 -1.47 4.78
C GLU A 973 6.01 -1.47 3.24
N LEU A 974 6.87 -0.67 2.59
CA LEU A 974 6.83 -0.50 1.11
C LEU A 974 7.04 -1.80 0.32
N ASP A 975 7.81 -2.74 0.87
CA ASP A 975 8.00 -4.10 0.37
C ASP A 975 6.69 -4.91 0.47
N VAL A 976 5.99 -4.83 1.61
CA VAL A 976 4.65 -5.43 1.78
C VAL A 976 3.67 -4.81 0.79
N LYS A 977 3.62 -3.48 0.69
CA LYS A 977 2.79 -2.76 -0.27
C LYS A 977 3.01 -3.29 -1.69
N SER A 978 4.27 -3.27 -2.15
CA SER A 978 4.64 -3.64 -3.52
C SER A 978 4.31 -5.10 -3.83
N SER A 979 4.58 -6.00 -2.88
CA SER A 979 4.30 -7.43 -3.03
C SER A 979 2.80 -7.70 -3.09
N LEU A 980 2.04 -7.09 -2.18
CA LEU A 980 0.58 -7.22 -2.13
C LEU A 980 -0.10 -6.61 -3.36
N GLU A 981 0.35 -5.44 -3.83
CA GLU A 981 -0.13 -4.85 -5.09
C GLU A 981 0.10 -5.78 -6.27
N MET A 982 1.28 -6.41 -6.37
CA MET A 982 1.58 -7.36 -7.45
C MET A 982 0.67 -8.59 -7.39
N LEU A 983 0.45 -9.13 -6.20
CA LEU A 983 -0.40 -10.31 -5.99
C LEU A 983 -1.88 -10.01 -6.25
N LEU A 984 -2.38 -8.86 -5.79
CA LEU A 984 -3.76 -8.45 -6.05
C LEU A 984 -3.97 -8.21 -7.55
N PHE A 985 -3.02 -7.55 -8.20
CA PHE A 985 -3.04 -7.33 -9.64
C PHE A 985 -3.06 -8.66 -10.42
N ASP A 986 -2.28 -9.65 -10.00
CA ASP A 986 -2.29 -11.01 -10.56
C ASP A 986 -3.66 -11.67 -10.47
N CYS A 987 -4.32 -11.57 -9.31
CA CYS A 987 -5.68 -12.08 -9.11
C CYS A 987 -6.65 -11.37 -10.05
N MET A 988 -6.63 -10.04 -10.09
CA MET A 988 -7.52 -9.21 -10.91
C MET A 988 -7.34 -9.47 -12.42
N ASN A 989 -6.12 -9.76 -12.87
CA ASN A 989 -5.84 -10.09 -14.27
C ASN A 989 -6.52 -11.38 -14.76
N ILE A 990 -6.81 -12.32 -13.86
CA ILE A 990 -7.61 -13.50 -14.19
C ILE A 990 -9.10 -13.13 -14.35
N MET A 991 -9.55 -12.12 -13.61
CA MET A 991 -10.95 -11.72 -13.49
C MET A 991 -11.38 -10.62 -14.47
N ASP A 992 -10.45 -9.90 -15.10
CA ASP A 992 -10.56 -8.69 -15.94
C ASP A 992 -11.68 -8.62 -17.00
N LYS A 993 -12.37 -9.72 -17.31
CA LYS A 993 -13.45 -9.77 -18.31
C LYS A 993 -14.79 -10.25 -17.75
N ARG A 994 -14.92 -10.32 -16.43
CA ARG A 994 -16.05 -10.96 -15.74
C ARG A 994 -16.90 -9.92 -15.03
N LYS A 995 -18.03 -9.56 -15.67
CA LYS A 995 -19.01 -8.61 -15.13
C LYS A 995 -19.55 -9.02 -13.76
N ASP A 996 -19.60 -10.33 -13.52
CA ASP A 996 -20.06 -10.98 -12.29
C ASP A 996 -19.03 -10.99 -11.14
N LEU A 997 -17.83 -10.43 -11.36
CA LEU A 997 -16.77 -10.27 -10.35
C LEU A 997 -16.30 -8.81 -10.24
N VAL A 998 -17.04 -7.87 -10.83
CA VAL A 998 -16.67 -6.44 -10.88
C VAL A 998 -16.50 -5.85 -9.48
N ASP A 999 -17.28 -6.32 -8.52
CA ASP A 999 -17.20 -5.92 -7.11
C ASP A 999 -15.82 -6.19 -6.49
N ILE A 1000 -15.09 -7.21 -6.94
CA ILE A 1000 -13.77 -7.56 -6.41
C ILE A 1000 -12.68 -6.58 -6.87
N TYR A 1001 -12.86 -5.95 -8.03
CA TYR A 1001 -11.84 -5.05 -8.61
C TYR A 1001 -12.30 -3.62 -8.82
N THR A 1002 -13.48 -3.27 -8.33
CA THR A 1002 -13.99 -1.90 -8.31
C THR A 1002 -14.01 -1.37 -6.88
N LYS A 1003 -13.58 -0.12 -6.70
CA LYS A 1003 -13.68 0.57 -5.41
C LYS A 1003 -15.14 0.90 -5.10
N MET A 1004 -15.61 0.55 -3.91
CA MET A 1004 -17.05 0.63 -3.59
C MET A 1004 -17.44 1.91 -2.85
N ASP A 1005 -16.65 2.37 -1.89
CA ASP A 1005 -17.05 3.45 -0.96
C ASP A 1005 -16.05 4.61 -0.93
N ASN A 1006 -16.51 5.84 -0.64
CA ASN A 1006 -15.73 7.09 -0.52
C ASN A 1006 -14.88 7.43 -1.78
N MET A 1007 -13.97 8.41 -1.69
CA MET A 1007 -13.12 8.93 -2.76
C MET A 1007 -12.85 7.96 -3.92
N PHE A 1008 -13.14 8.34 -5.16
CA PHE A 1008 -12.95 7.50 -6.36
C PHE A 1008 -13.78 6.20 -6.41
N ALA A 1009 -14.93 6.16 -5.73
CA ALA A 1009 -15.90 5.08 -5.90
C ALA A 1009 -16.24 4.85 -7.39
N GLY A 1010 -16.34 3.58 -7.78
CA GLY A 1010 -16.56 3.16 -9.16
C GLY A 1010 -15.28 3.06 -10.00
N VAL A 1011 -14.10 3.41 -9.47
CA VAL A 1011 -12.85 3.21 -10.20
C VAL A 1011 -12.42 1.74 -10.18
N ASP A 1012 -11.97 1.28 -11.35
CA ASP A 1012 -11.32 0.00 -11.54
C ASP A 1012 -9.91 0.00 -10.91
N LEU A 1013 -9.79 -0.69 -9.77
CA LEU A 1013 -8.55 -0.87 -9.03
C LEU A 1013 -7.49 -1.60 -9.86
N ARG A 1014 -7.90 -2.47 -10.80
CA ARG A 1014 -6.95 -3.15 -11.69
C ARG A 1014 -6.24 -2.14 -12.57
N ASN A 1015 -6.97 -1.14 -13.11
CA ASN A 1015 -6.36 -0.11 -13.94
C ASN A 1015 -5.42 0.78 -13.14
N ILE A 1016 -5.76 1.09 -11.88
CA ILE A 1016 -4.84 1.79 -10.95
C ILE A 1016 -3.57 0.96 -10.77
N LEU A 1017 -3.68 -0.33 -10.46
CA LEU A 1017 -2.51 -1.18 -10.22
C LEU A 1017 -1.67 -1.35 -11.50
N SER A 1018 -2.32 -1.59 -12.65
CA SER A 1018 -1.68 -1.82 -13.96
C SER A 1018 -0.97 -0.57 -14.48
N HIS A 1019 -1.70 0.53 -14.66
CA HIS A 1019 -1.21 1.71 -15.38
C HIS A 1019 -0.68 2.77 -14.42
N GLY A 1020 -1.11 2.75 -13.16
CA GLY A 1020 -0.97 3.87 -12.25
C GLY A 1020 -1.89 4.97 -12.70
N ASN A 1021 -3.05 5.10 -12.06
CA ASN A 1021 -3.76 6.35 -12.16
C ASN A 1021 -3.04 7.34 -11.25
N ILE A 1022 -1.96 7.91 -11.77
CA ILE A 1022 -1.15 9.02 -11.25
C ILE A 1022 -1.96 9.96 -10.37
N LEU A 1023 -3.15 10.30 -10.85
CA LEU A 1023 -3.97 11.31 -10.26
C LEU A 1023 -4.69 10.80 -9.01
N ILE A 1024 -5.22 9.59 -9.06
CA ILE A 1024 -5.79 8.91 -7.90
C ILE A 1024 -4.70 8.61 -6.89
N ASP A 1025 -3.52 8.18 -7.32
CA ASP A 1025 -2.38 7.92 -6.45
C ASP A 1025 -1.93 9.21 -5.74
N THR A 1026 -1.84 10.32 -6.48
CA THR A 1026 -1.47 11.64 -5.95
C THR A 1026 -2.54 12.18 -5.01
N LEU A 1027 -3.80 12.23 -5.45
CA LEU A 1027 -4.91 12.74 -4.64
C LEU A 1027 -5.16 11.87 -3.41
N GLY A 1028 -5.09 10.55 -3.55
CA GLY A 1028 -5.17 9.62 -2.43
C GLY A 1028 -4.07 9.90 -1.43
N THR A 1029 -2.82 10.05 -1.88
CA THR A 1029 -1.69 10.36 -0.97
C THR A 1029 -1.84 11.73 -0.29
N LEU A 1030 -2.35 12.73 -1.01
CA LEU A 1030 -2.43 14.11 -0.52
C LEU A 1030 -3.66 14.40 0.34
N LEU A 1031 -4.79 13.76 0.05
CA LEU A 1031 -6.06 14.00 0.74
C LEU A 1031 -6.30 12.94 1.82
N ASP A 1032 -6.45 11.67 1.42
CA ASP A 1032 -6.68 10.58 2.38
C ASP A 1032 -5.79 9.36 2.09
N PRO A 1033 -4.60 9.31 2.72
CA PRO A 1033 -3.64 8.25 2.48
C PRO A 1033 -4.12 6.88 2.98
N ASP A 1034 -5.22 6.80 3.73
CA ASP A 1034 -5.78 5.55 4.25
C ASP A 1034 -6.95 5.01 3.40
N ASP A 1035 -7.59 5.83 2.55
CA ASP A 1035 -8.81 5.44 1.82
C ASP A 1035 -8.56 4.31 0.79
N LEU A 1036 -7.70 4.56 -0.20
CA LEU A 1036 -7.37 3.55 -1.21
C LEU A 1036 -6.73 2.29 -0.59
N PRO A 1037 -5.78 2.39 0.36
CA PRO A 1037 -5.31 1.22 1.10
C PRO A 1037 -6.39 0.43 1.82
N SER A 1038 -7.38 1.10 2.42
CA SER A 1038 -8.50 0.39 3.09
C SER A 1038 -9.26 -0.47 2.10
N GLU A 1039 -9.59 0.06 0.92
CA GLU A 1039 -10.28 -0.70 -0.12
C GLU A 1039 -9.44 -1.89 -0.59
N ILE A 1040 -8.15 -1.67 -0.86
CA ILE A 1040 -7.22 -2.74 -1.30
C ILE A 1040 -7.18 -3.88 -0.28
N ILE A 1041 -7.10 -3.57 1.01
CA ILE A 1041 -7.14 -4.58 2.09
C ILE A 1041 -8.48 -5.31 2.13
N ILE A 1042 -9.60 -4.61 1.94
CA ILE A 1042 -10.93 -5.24 1.90
C ILE A 1042 -10.99 -6.25 0.74
N LYS A 1043 -10.54 -5.88 -0.47
CA LYS A 1043 -10.54 -6.81 -1.62
C LYS A 1043 -9.64 -8.02 -1.40
N MET A 1044 -8.49 -7.84 -0.75
CA MET A 1044 -7.61 -8.95 -0.37
C MET A 1044 -8.29 -9.90 0.62
N LEU A 1045 -8.99 -9.37 1.62
CA LEU A 1045 -9.72 -10.19 2.61
C LEU A 1045 -10.88 -10.94 1.97
N GLU A 1046 -11.64 -10.31 1.07
CA GLU A 1046 -12.69 -10.98 0.30
C GLU A 1046 -12.14 -12.16 -0.52
N LEU A 1047 -10.97 -12.00 -1.15
CA LEU A 1047 -10.30 -13.09 -1.86
C LEU A 1047 -9.81 -14.21 -0.92
N ILE A 1048 -9.30 -13.85 0.27
CA ILE A 1048 -8.89 -14.82 1.30
C ILE A 1048 -10.09 -15.64 1.79
N ASP A 1049 -11.25 -15.00 1.97
CA ASP A 1049 -12.48 -15.69 2.38
C ASP A 1049 -12.94 -16.68 1.30
N ASP A 1050 -12.82 -16.32 0.01
CA ASP A 1050 -13.19 -17.16 -1.13
C ASP A 1050 -12.19 -18.34 -1.39
N LYS A 1051 -11.00 -18.29 -0.78
CA LYS A 1051 -9.90 -19.26 -1.00
C LYS A 1051 -10.29 -20.72 -0.78
N LYS A 1052 -11.10 -21.02 0.25
CA LYS A 1052 -11.51 -22.40 0.56
C LYS A 1052 -12.42 -22.97 -0.54
N ALA A 1053 -13.35 -22.15 -1.04
CA ALA A 1053 -14.21 -22.54 -2.14
C ALA A 1053 -13.41 -22.80 -3.42
N LEU A 1054 -12.42 -21.94 -3.73
CA LEU A 1054 -11.53 -22.15 -4.87
C LEU A 1054 -10.75 -23.47 -4.79
N LYS A 1055 -10.19 -23.79 -3.61
CA LYS A 1055 -9.49 -25.07 -3.37
C LYS A 1055 -10.44 -26.27 -3.55
N ALA A 1056 -11.61 -26.22 -2.93
CA ALA A 1056 -12.60 -27.29 -3.04
C ALA A 1056 -13.10 -27.49 -4.48
N LEU A 1057 -13.29 -26.40 -5.24
CA LEU A 1057 -13.63 -26.46 -6.67
C LEU A 1057 -12.50 -27.09 -7.51
N SER A 1058 -11.24 -26.71 -7.25
CA SER A 1058 -10.07 -27.30 -7.92
C SER A 1058 -9.98 -28.80 -7.66
N ASP A 1059 -10.02 -29.20 -6.38
CA ASP A 1059 -9.88 -30.59 -5.96
C ASP A 1059 -11.02 -31.47 -6.48
N LEU A 1060 -12.25 -30.96 -6.44
CA LEU A 1060 -13.42 -31.65 -7.00
C LEU A 1060 -13.25 -31.86 -8.50
N TRP A 1061 -12.81 -30.83 -9.23
CA TRP A 1061 -12.61 -30.94 -10.67
C TRP A 1061 -11.47 -31.90 -11.03
N ILE A 1062 -10.33 -31.84 -10.34
CA ILE A 1062 -9.21 -32.76 -10.57
C ILE A 1062 -9.64 -34.22 -10.34
N LYS A 1063 -10.46 -34.46 -9.30
CA LYS A 1063 -10.89 -35.81 -8.90
C LYS A 1063 -11.97 -36.39 -9.81
N LYS A 1064 -12.99 -35.60 -10.17
CA LYS A 1064 -14.19 -36.07 -10.89
C LYS A 1064 -14.19 -35.73 -12.37
N LYS A 1065 -13.38 -34.74 -12.79
CA LYS A 1065 -13.23 -34.25 -14.17
C LYS A 1065 -14.58 -33.96 -14.86
N PRO A 1066 -15.51 -33.22 -14.22
CA PRO A 1066 -16.78 -32.89 -14.85
C PRO A 1066 -16.52 -32.13 -16.15
N MET A 1067 -17.29 -32.45 -17.18
CA MET A 1067 -17.12 -31.92 -18.53
C MET A 1067 -18.04 -30.73 -18.81
N THR A 1068 -19.10 -30.55 -18.03
CA THR A 1068 -20.03 -29.41 -18.13
C THR A 1068 -20.21 -28.70 -16.80
N THR A 1069 -20.56 -27.41 -16.86
CA THR A 1069 -20.87 -26.62 -15.66
C THR A 1069 -22.08 -27.20 -14.91
N GLU A 1070 -23.07 -27.72 -15.62
CA GLU A 1070 -24.24 -28.40 -15.03
C GLU A 1070 -23.89 -29.69 -14.29
N GLU A 1071 -22.93 -30.46 -14.80
CA GLU A 1071 -22.42 -31.67 -14.15
C GLU A 1071 -21.67 -31.30 -12.86
N LEU A 1072 -20.84 -30.25 -12.92
CA LEU A 1072 -20.17 -29.70 -11.75
C LEU A 1072 -21.18 -29.19 -10.70
N GLU A 1073 -22.21 -28.45 -11.10
CA GLU A 1073 -23.25 -27.98 -10.17
C GLU A 1073 -23.98 -29.15 -9.50
N ARG A 1074 -24.28 -30.21 -10.25
CA ARG A 1074 -24.90 -31.44 -9.72
C ARG A 1074 -23.99 -32.11 -8.69
N LEU A 1075 -22.70 -32.26 -8.99
CA LEU A 1075 -21.71 -32.83 -8.06
C LEU A 1075 -21.57 -32.01 -6.77
N ILE A 1076 -21.64 -30.68 -6.85
CA ILE A 1076 -21.56 -29.80 -5.67
C ILE A 1076 -22.82 -29.94 -4.80
N LYS A 1077 -24.01 -30.02 -5.41
CA LYS A 1077 -25.28 -30.21 -4.70
C LYS A 1077 -25.40 -31.59 -4.05
N ASN A 1078 -24.72 -32.59 -4.59
CA ASN A 1078 -24.74 -33.96 -4.08
C ASN A 1078 -23.69 -34.14 -2.97
N GLN A 1079 -24.09 -33.90 -1.71
CA GLN A 1079 -23.17 -33.82 -0.54
C GLN A 1079 -22.29 -35.07 -0.31
N ASN A 1080 -22.66 -36.23 -0.84
CA ASN A 1080 -21.90 -37.47 -0.70
C ASN A 1080 -20.66 -37.55 -1.62
N GLU A 1081 -20.56 -36.71 -2.65
CA GLU A 1081 -19.51 -36.82 -3.67
C GLU A 1081 -18.44 -35.73 -3.61
N CYS A 1082 -18.72 -34.66 -2.86
CA CYS A 1082 -17.76 -33.60 -2.53
C CYS A 1082 -17.30 -33.79 -1.08
N GLN A 1083 -15.99 -33.71 -0.81
CA GLN A 1083 -15.49 -33.85 0.56
C GLN A 1083 -15.84 -32.62 1.43
N ASN A 1084 -15.99 -31.44 0.82
CA ASN A 1084 -16.33 -30.17 1.51
C ASN A 1084 -17.35 -29.33 0.71
N PRO A 1085 -18.57 -29.83 0.46
CA PRO A 1085 -19.59 -29.08 -0.31
C PRO A 1085 -19.94 -27.76 0.36
N ASN A 1086 -19.89 -27.71 1.69
CA ASN A 1086 -20.17 -26.51 2.48
C ASN A 1086 -19.16 -25.39 2.22
N ASP A 1087 -17.89 -25.70 1.96
CA ASP A 1087 -16.88 -24.67 1.65
C ASP A 1087 -17.18 -23.98 0.31
N VAL A 1088 -17.76 -24.71 -0.65
CA VAL A 1088 -18.18 -24.14 -1.94
C VAL A 1088 -19.51 -23.39 -1.80
N ILE A 1089 -20.52 -24.01 -1.18
CA ILE A 1089 -21.88 -23.46 -1.06
C ILE A 1089 -21.91 -22.16 -0.26
N ASN A 1090 -21.04 -22.02 0.76
CA ASN A 1090 -20.99 -20.81 1.60
C ASN A 1090 -20.29 -19.62 0.93
N CYS A 1091 -19.59 -19.82 -0.19
CA CYS A 1091 -18.95 -18.73 -0.94
C CYS A 1091 -19.97 -18.09 -1.90
N PRO A 1092 -20.38 -16.82 -1.74
CA PRO A 1092 -21.40 -16.21 -2.60
C PRO A 1092 -21.00 -16.15 -4.08
N ARG A 1093 -19.69 -16.19 -4.37
CA ARG A 1093 -19.11 -16.02 -5.72
C ARG A 1093 -18.65 -17.33 -6.36
N TRP A 1094 -18.90 -18.49 -5.76
CA TRP A 1094 -18.36 -19.77 -6.24
C TRP A 1094 -18.73 -20.07 -7.70
N LYS A 1095 -19.95 -19.70 -8.13
CA LYS A 1095 -20.41 -19.87 -9.52
C LYS A 1095 -19.59 -19.05 -10.51
N SER A 1096 -19.27 -17.81 -10.13
CA SER A 1096 -18.44 -16.92 -10.92
C SER A 1096 -17.04 -17.53 -11.13
N TYR A 1097 -16.49 -18.16 -10.08
CA TYR A 1097 -15.21 -18.86 -10.13
C TYR A 1097 -15.24 -20.19 -10.90
N ALA A 1098 -16.35 -20.93 -10.86
CA ALA A 1098 -16.48 -22.23 -11.52
C ALA A 1098 -16.20 -22.17 -13.04
N VAL A 1099 -16.46 -21.02 -13.67
CA VAL A 1099 -16.15 -20.76 -15.09
C VAL A 1099 -14.64 -20.77 -15.40
N PHE A 1100 -13.77 -20.58 -14.40
CA PHE A 1100 -12.33 -20.71 -14.61
C PHE A 1100 -11.87 -22.17 -14.69
N LEU A 1101 -12.71 -23.12 -14.27
CA LEU A 1101 -12.49 -24.53 -14.51
C LEU A 1101 -12.65 -24.85 -16.00
N PRO A 1102 -11.97 -25.88 -16.50
CA PRO A 1102 -12.05 -26.30 -17.89
C PRO A 1102 -13.34 -27.09 -18.17
N THR A 1103 -14.51 -26.55 -17.82
CA THR A 1103 -15.84 -27.10 -18.12
C THR A 1103 -16.46 -26.42 -19.33
N ARG A 1104 -17.36 -27.13 -20.03
CA ARG A 1104 -18.20 -26.54 -21.07
C ARG A 1104 -19.32 -25.72 -20.42
N GLN A 1105 -19.45 -24.46 -20.83
CA GLN A 1105 -20.59 -23.60 -20.47
C GLN A 1105 -21.85 -24.01 -21.20
#